data_AF-A0A7Y6XT48-F1
#
_entry.id   AF-A0A7Y6XT48-F1
#
_cell.length_a   1.000
_cell.length_b   1.000
_cell.length_c   1.000
_cell.angle_alpha   90.00
_cell.angle_beta   90.00
_cell.angle_gamma   90.00
#
_symmetry.space_group_name_H-M   'P 1'
#
loop_
_entity.id
_entity.type
_entity.pdbx_description
1 polymer ?
#
loop_
_entity_poly.entity_id
_entity_poly.type
_entity_poly.pdbx_seq_one_letter_code
_entity_poly.pdbx_strand_id
1 'polypeptide(L)'
;MINFNSINKSLMKNMGSALVNMAMIASPLSTGAATNAYYAARKANYGRNNSYLIDEGLNSLRTGRWSNNLASKKDRTNIETASSADDLVLRKNVAVRELVVVDSHIKNRELFSKLIRPGVELVRIDGNSNGFDVLMNKLGAYEELDAIHLFAHGQQGQILLGNQLVAKTTIETSVQAFSRFNHTLKEGGELRVYNSELENINTADENLEISKGDVAKPSASKISINSEDLSINKGDINAYPEVGSIARMDLSDAFHSTTFTFDYDSEDFGANTKHMEFTQGSYTIKIESTTEAMTNGSPFNSYLSSLALAPETVWKFSLAGGQTFDLESLVIQEYRWENTTIYLEASNSNKSADISFSSGELKTITEGIGFPNGDFDGITHFFIKGKTTIGGVPNAFVMALTKMIFTNITAANSAPVIGGTSAGQTVNDITTITPFSAITVTDGDNDSVSATITLDAAAKGTLSGTGLSDDGDGVYSISSTTDDDLQSKLRALVFTPTANRSVISETTTFTVEVSDGTDSDSDNTTTVISSAVGPVISEITAVTTPTNDNTPSYTFTTNETGTFSLGGSCGTSSSTTIGGTGNQTITLTQTDNSSALSDGTYSDCTITVTDDGGKASSPLSISSFTVDTTPPTLSSSSPTDDASGINTGSDITLTFNENIAFGTGNIEVIDETDASNSFTIDVGNPGAQASISGAVLTINPGSNLDASSNYSVRIAATAIDDIAGNSYAGITNGTTLNFTTNFPPTLTVNNGLTVNEGENGLIDSGKLNASDTEGGTLTFTVTTAVANGVLFIDTNPSNTFNTGDTELVVGATFSKDDLDNDRVRYTNSSGSSDSFIFTVSDINGGELTGQTFSITVNDVTAPTITSLGLNNSNAFIEIFTNEGVYNTNGGSGGLEISDIDISISGGSATDPVITSLKDGSDGTSDLTGGESIIRVNFTTTGVADGSETVTI
;
A
#
# COMPACT_ATOMS: atom_id res chain seq x y z
N MET A 1 2.35 -46.60 31.82
CA MET A 1 3.65 -47.28 32.01
C MET A 1 4.11 -47.80 30.67
N ILE A 2 5.13 -47.18 30.07
CA ILE A 2 6.27 -47.77 29.36
C ILE A 2 7.10 -46.57 28.89
N ASN A 3 8.36 -46.62 29.25
CA ASN A 3 9.39 -45.61 29.17
C ASN A 3 10.44 -46.15 28.20
N PHE A 4 10.85 -45.39 27.19
CA PHE A 4 12.18 -45.56 26.58
C PHE A 4 12.72 -44.20 26.14
N ASN A 5 13.42 -43.63 27.10
CA ASN A 5 14.45 -42.62 27.00
C ASN A 5 15.71 -43.23 26.37
N SER A 6 16.41 -42.51 25.47
CA SER A 6 17.83 -42.66 25.10
C SER A 6 18.09 -41.99 23.74
N ILE A 7 19.03 -41.10 23.44
CA ILE A 7 20.30 -40.64 24.04
C ILE A 7 20.66 -39.39 23.18
N ASN A 8 20.83 -38.19 23.73
CA ASN A 8 22.04 -37.62 24.33
C ASN A 8 22.90 -36.76 23.35
N LYS A 9 23.03 -35.48 23.72
CA LYS A 9 24.25 -34.67 23.71
C LYS A 9 24.96 -34.32 22.39
N SER A 10 24.70 -33.09 21.95
CA SER A 10 25.75 -32.11 21.69
C SER A 10 25.41 -30.86 22.51
N LEU A 11 25.95 -30.75 23.73
CA LEU A 11 27.13 -29.95 24.06
C LEU A 11 26.78 -28.47 24.36
N MET A 12 26.73 -28.20 25.66
CA MET A 12 26.72 -26.88 26.29
C MET A 12 27.90 -26.00 25.82
N LYS A 13 27.65 -24.69 25.69
CA LYS A 13 28.57 -23.56 25.91
C LYS A 13 27.67 -22.31 25.74
N ASN A 14 27.57 -21.30 26.59
CA ASN A 14 28.27 -20.88 27.79
C ASN A 14 27.40 -19.74 28.37
N MET A 15 27.34 -19.63 29.71
CA MET A 15 27.48 -18.38 30.48
C MET A 15 26.57 -17.18 30.08
N GLY A 16 25.65 -16.69 30.90
CA GLY A 16 25.91 -16.23 32.26
C GLY A 16 26.27 -14.73 32.28
N SER A 17 25.29 -13.91 32.67
CA SER A 17 25.39 -12.62 33.40
C SER A 17 25.91 -11.34 32.71
N ALA A 18 25.03 -10.31 32.65
CA ALA A 18 25.33 -8.94 33.09
C ALA A 18 24.03 -8.21 33.53
N LEU A 19 24.12 -7.55 34.69
CA LEU A 19 23.09 -6.92 35.52
C LEU A 19 22.78 -5.44 35.15
N VAL A 20 21.49 -5.05 35.21
CA VAL A 20 20.85 -4.06 36.14
C VAL A 20 21.21 -2.56 36.08
N ASN A 21 20.20 -1.74 35.70
CA ASN A 21 19.66 -0.50 36.32
C ASN A 21 18.77 0.18 35.25
N MET A 22 17.55 0.70 35.47
CA MET A 22 17.05 1.56 36.55
C MET A 22 15.50 1.63 36.53
N ALA A 23 14.91 1.75 37.74
CA ALA A 23 13.58 2.24 38.18
C ALA A 23 12.45 2.52 37.15
N MET A 24 11.28 1.86 37.21
CA MET A 24 10.06 2.07 38.06
C MET A 24 9.17 3.29 37.72
N ILE A 25 7.84 3.01 37.67
CA ILE A 25 6.63 3.87 37.58
C ILE A 25 6.18 4.11 36.11
N ALA A 26 5.01 3.69 35.60
CA ALA A 26 3.72 3.29 36.18
C ALA A 26 3.03 2.19 35.35
N SER A 27 2.28 1.33 36.05
CA SER A 27 1.32 0.33 35.56
C SER A 27 -0.09 0.95 35.43
N PRO A 28 -1.17 0.19 35.14
CA PRO A 28 -1.41 -0.85 34.12
C PRO A 28 -2.70 -0.54 33.32
N LEU A 29 -2.96 -1.20 32.18
CA LEU A 29 -4.34 -1.39 31.72
C LEU A 29 -4.55 -2.81 31.19
N SER A 30 -5.51 -3.45 31.84
CA SER A 30 -5.96 -4.82 31.71
C SER A 30 -6.81 -5.04 30.45
N THR A 31 -6.62 -6.22 29.90
CA THR A 31 -7.52 -6.99 29.03
C THR A 31 -8.96 -7.05 29.51
N GLY A 32 -9.89 -7.18 28.56
CA GLY A 32 -10.96 -8.19 28.65
C GLY A 32 -12.41 -7.70 28.70
N ALA A 33 -13.01 -7.59 27.52
CA ALA A 33 -14.37 -7.98 27.11
C ALA A 33 -15.55 -7.97 28.12
N ALA A 34 -16.65 -7.31 27.72
CA ALA A 34 -18.01 -7.83 27.88
C ALA A 34 -18.94 -7.24 26.80
N THR A 35 -19.80 -8.11 26.27
CA THR A 35 -20.67 -8.00 25.09
C THR A 35 -22.10 -7.51 25.40
N ASN A 36 -22.80 -7.14 24.32
CA ASN A 36 -24.25 -7.16 24.05
C ASN A 36 -25.18 -6.04 24.57
N ALA A 37 -25.82 -5.34 23.62
CA ALA A 37 -27.29 -5.36 23.48
C ALA A 37 -27.72 -4.77 22.11
N TYR A 38 -28.68 -5.45 21.48
CA TYR A 38 -29.21 -5.29 20.13
C TYR A 38 -30.68 -4.82 20.21
N TYR A 39 -31.15 -4.07 19.19
CA TYR A 39 -32.54 -3.66 18.83
C TYR A 39 -33.32 -2.63 19.69
N ALA A 40 -33.86 -1.55 19.08
CA ALA A 40 -35.06 -1.55 18.23
C ALA A 40 -35.51 -0.14 17.73
N ALA A 41 -36.20 -0.16 16.59
CA ALA A 41 -37.30 0.73 16.13
C ALA A 41 -37.01 2.01 15.31
N ARG A 42 -37.26 1.86 13.99
CA ARG A 42 -37.88 2.78 13.01
C ARG A 42 -38.33 4.16 13.53
N LYS A 43 -37.85 5.22 12.89
CA LYS A 43 -38.63 6.46 12.62
C LYS A 43 -38.34 7.02 11.22
N ALA A 44 -39.41 7.55 10.65
CA ALA A 44 -39.60 7.90 9.25
C ALA A 44 -38.95 9.22 8.81
N ASN A 45 -38.74 9.31 7.49
CA ASN A 45 -38.70 10.48 6.61
C ASN A 45 -39.11 11.83 7.22
N TYR A 46 -38.29 12.88 7.03
CA TYR A 46 -38.62 14.16 6.36
C TYR A 46 -37.49 15.20 6.56
N GLY A 47 -37.14 15.95 5.50
CA GLY A 47 -36.37 17.21 5.59
C GLY A 47 -35.31 17.36 4.49
N ARG A 48 -35.69 17.61 3.23
CA ARG A 48 -35.61 18.92 2.56
C ARG A 48 -34.39 19.77 2.93
N ASN A 49 -33.37 19.76 2.06
CA ASN A 49 -32.39 20.84 1.96
C ASN A 49 -32.75 21.74 0.77
N ASN A 50 -33.07 22.99 1.10
CA ASN A 50 -33.10 24.12 0.19
C ASN A 50 -31.66 24.63 0.05
N SER A 51 -31.15 24.67 -1.18
CA SER A 51 -29.87 25.28 -1.53
C SER A 51 -30.15 26.54 -2.34
N TYR A 52 -29.58 27.68 -1.91
CA TYR A 52 -29.44 28.88 -2.73
C TYR A 52 -28.25 29.67 -2.19
N LEU A 53 -27.18 29.79 -2.99
CA LEU A 53 -26.63 31.05 -3.55
C LEU A 53 -25.10 31.00 -3.84
N ILE A 54 -24.81 31.08 -5.16
CA ILE A 54 -23.77 31.85 -5.92
C ILE A 54 -22.25 31.61 -5.77
N ASP A 55 -21.68 30.98 -6.81
CA ASP A 55 -20.78 31.52 -7.88
C ASP A 55 -19.58 32.44 -7.52
N GLU A 56 -18.36 32.03 -7.89
CA GLU A 56 -17.65 32.48 -9.12
C GLU A 56 -16.22 31.88 -9.24
N GLY A 57 -15.82 31.55 -10.48
CA GLY A 57 -14.49 31.95 -10.99
C GLY A 57 -13.35 30.93 -11.15
N LEU A 58 -13.41 30.14 -12.23
CA LEU A 58 -12.30 29.80 -13.16
C LEU A 58 -10.95 29.26 -12.60
N ASN A 59 -10.65 27.98 -12.85
CA ASN A 59 -9.65 27.56 -13.87
C ASN A 59 -9.55 26.03 -13.97
N SER A 60 -10.07 25.45 -15.06
CA SER A 60 -9.75 24.08 -15.47
C SER A 60 -9.14 24.10 -16.88
N LEU A 61 -7.83 23.96 -16.95
CA LEU A 61 -7.11 23.58 -18.17
C LEU A 61 -6.46 22.22 -17.92
N ARG A 62 -7.08 21.14 -18.43
CA ARG A 62 -6.28 20.06 -19.02
C ARG A 62 -7.07 19.13 -19.92
N THR A 63 -6.39 18.82 -21.01
CA THR A 63 -6.50 17.67 -21.92
C THR A 63 -7.51 17.77 -23.04
N GLY A 64 -6.94 18.05 -24.21
CA GLY A 64 -7.56 17.75 -25.49
C GLY A 64 -7.74 16.25 -25.67
N ARG A 65 -8.84 15.91 -26.33
CA ARG A 65 -8.88 14.78 -27.25
C ARG A 65 -9.37 15.29 -28.58
N TRP A 66 -8.54 15.02 -29.59
CA TRP A 66 -8.83 15.21 -30.99
C TRP A 66 -10.13 14.48 -31.36
N SER A 67 -11.05 15.21 -31.97
CA SER A 67 -12.05 14.64 -32.86
C SER A 67 -12.11 15.50 -34.12
N ASN A 68 -11.68 14.91 -35.23
CA ASN A 68 -11.86 15.45 -36.57
C ASN A 68 -13.33 15.83 -36.79
N ASN A 69 -13.59 17.10 -37.10
CA ASN A 69 -14.72 17.42 -37.97
C ASN A 69 -14.47 18.71 -38.76
N LEU A 70 -14.80 18.59 -40.03
CA LEU A 70 -14.60 19.54 -41.13
C LEU A 70 -14.98 20.98 -40.79
N ALA A 71 -14.06 21.92 -41.06
CA ALA A 71 -14.42 23.25 -41.53
C ALA A 71 -13.26 23.89 -42.32
N SER A 72 -13.22 23.67 -43.63
CA SER A 72 -12.56 24.61 -44.55
C SER A 72 -13.64 25.43 -45.26
N LYS A 73 -13.78 26.69 -44.85
CA LYS A 73 -14.40 27.73 -45.66
C LYS A 73 -13.24 28.58 -46.18
N LYS A 74 -13.19 28.70 -47.52
CA LYS A 74 -12.30 29.55 -48.31
C LYS A 74 -11.95 30.88 -47.63
N ASP A 75 -10.67 31.22 -47.60
CA ASP A 75 -10.17 32.27 -48.49
C ASP A 75 -8.64 32.18 -48.65
N ARG A 76 -8.22 32.08 -49.92
CA ARG A 76 -6.85 32.32 -50.36
C ARG A 76 -6.85 33.69 -51.02
N THR A 77 -5.93 34.58 -50.66
CA THR A 77 -5.28 35.50 -51.61
C THR A 77 -4.09 36.22 -50.99
N ASN A 78 -3.01 36.29 -51.79
CA ASN A 78 -1.86 37.20 -51.75
C ASN A 78 -0.72 36.94 -50.74
N ILE A 79 0.20 36.06 -51.18
CA ILE A 79 1.62 36.14 -50.84
C ILE A 79 2.29 36.88 -52.00
N GLU A 80 2.75 38.11 -51.78
CA GLU A 80 3.73 38.77 -52.65
C GLU A 80 5.12 38.31 -52.25
N THR A 81 5.86 37.79 -53.22
CA THR A 81 7.28 37.44 -53.14
C THR A 81 8.13 38.70 -53.27
N ALA A 82 8.93 39.04 -52.25
CA ALA A 82 10.03 39.99 -52.37
C ALA A 82 11.36 39.24 -52.50
N SER A 83 12.02 39.45 -53.64
CA SER A 83 13.34 38.97 -54.00
C SER A 83 14.38 40.07 -53.80
N SER A 84 15.30 39.91 -52.84
CA SER A 84 16.73 40.22 -52.97
C SER A 84 17.40 39.90 -51.64
N ALA A 85 18.46 39.10 -51.72
CA ALA A 85 19.34 38.78 -50.62
C ALA A 85 20.24 39.99 -50.39
N ASP A 86 19.91 40.79 -49.39
CA ASP A 86 20.83 41.30 -48.38
C ASP A 86 19.97 42.05 -47.34
N ASP A 87 20.04 41.55 -46.10
CA ASP A 87 19.43 42.09 -44.88
C ASP A 87 17.91 41.86 -44.64
N LEU A 88 17.59 40.66 -44.14
CA LEU A 88 16.30 40.35 -43.50
C LEU A 88 16.54 39.38 -42.33
N VAL A 89 16.97 39.91 -41.17
CA VAL A 89 16.94 39.16 -39.91
C VAL A 89 15.55 39.29 -39.30
N LEU A 90 14.74 38.23 -39.39
CA LEU A 90 13.51 38.11 -38.59
C LEU A 90 13.87 37.86 -37.13
N ARG A 91 14.05 38.93 -36.34
CA ARG A 91 14.16 38.83 -34.87
C ARG A 91 12.76 38.72 -34.26
N LYS A 92 12.59 37.72 -33.39
CA LYS A 92 11.47 37.56 -32.47
C LYS A 92 11.29 38.88 -31.68
N ASN A 93 10.04 39.34 -31.51
CA ASN A 93 9.72 40.65 -30.91
C ASN A 93 10.15 40.71 -29.43
N VAL A 94 11.39 41.14 -29.17
CA VAL A 94 11.90 41.48 -27.83
C VAL A 94 11.71 42.98 -27.65
N ALA A 95 11.07 43.40 -26.54
CA ALA A 95 10.86 44.81 -26.25
C ALA A 95 12.21 45.55 -26.16
N VAL A 96 12.32 46.71 -26.82
CA VAL A 96 13.51 47.56 -26.74
C VAL A 96 13.58 48.16 -25.34
N ARG A 97 14.69 47.92 -24.63
CA ARG A 97 14.97 48.38 -23.27
C ARG A 97 16.06 49.46 -23.24
N GLU A 98 16.95 49.51 -24.23
CA GLU A 98 17.99 50.54 -24.34
C GLU A 98 18.02 51.16 -25.74
N LEU A 99 18.30 52.46 -25.81
CA LEU A 99 18.43 53.20 -27.08
C LEU A 99 19.82 53.79 -27.23
N VAL A 100 20.50 53.47 -28.33
CA VAL A 100 21.80 54.06 -28.70
C VAL A 100 21.57 55.04 -29.84
N VAL A 101 21.78 56.33 -29.57
CA VAL A 101 21.57 57.42 -30.51
C VAL A 101 22.92 57.97 -30.95
N VAL A 102 23.20 57.96 -32.26
CA VAL A 102 24.50 58.40 -32.81
C VAL A 102 24.28 59.49 -33.84
N ASP A 103 24.92 60.65 -33.62
CA ASP A 103 24.99 61.73 -34.59
C ASP A 103 25.89 61.35 -35.77
N SER A 104 25.50 61.70 -36.99
CA SER A 104 26.30 61.37 -38.17
C SER A 104 27.67 62.05 -38.17
N HIS A 105 27.92 63.15 -37.47
CA HIS A 105 29.25 63.76 -37.41
C HIS A 105 30.27 62.94 -36.59
N ILE A 106 29.85 61.87 -35.91
CA ILE A 106 30.74 60.93 -35.23
C ILE A 106 31.53 60.09 -36.27
N LYS A 107 32.87 60.10 -36.15
CA LYS A 107 33.75 59.26 -36.99
C LYS A 107 33.53 57.78 -36.66
N ASN A 108 33.70 56.88 -37.66
CA ASN A 108 33.52 55.43 -37.51
C ASN A 108 32.12 54.97 -37.05
N ARG A 109 31.07 55.78 -37.27
CA ARG A 109 29.67 55.48 -36.89
C ARG A 109 29.12 54.14 -37.40
N GLU A 110 29.72 53.56 -38.43
CA GLU A 110 29.31 52.25 -38.95
C GLU A 110 29.60 51.11 -37.96
N LEU A 111 30.56 51.29 -37.04
CA LEU A 111 30.90 50.30 -36.02
C LEU A 111 29.81 50.13 -34.95
N PHE A 112 28.95 51.13 -34.73
CA PHE A 112 27.83 51.04 -33.79
C PHE A 112 26.76 50.03 -34.22
N SER A 113 26.76 49.60 -35.50
CA SER A 113 25.91 48.50 -35.96
C SER A 113 26.23 47.16 -35.28
N LYS A 114 27.45 46.99 -34.77
CA LYS A 114 27.87 45.81 -33.99
C LYS A 114 27.28 45.78 -32.58
N LEU A 115 26.68 46.87 -32.10
CA LEU A 115 26.06 46.98 -30.78
C LEU A 115 24.59 46.50 -30.76
N ILE A 116 24.03 46.12 -31.92
CA ILE A 116 22.62 45.72 -32.07
C ILE A 116 22.39 44.30 -31.55
N ARG A 117 22.14 44.18 -30.25
CA ARG A 117 21.74 42.96 -29.54
C ARG A 117 20.24 42.96 -29.19
N PRO A 118 19.64 41.82 -28.84
CA PRO A 118 18.23 41.78 -28.43
C PRO A 118 17.95 42.80 -27.30
N GLY A 119 16.95 43.66 -27.48
CA GLY A 119 16.61 44.71 -26.50
C GLY A 119 17.33 46.06 -26.67
N VAL A 120 18.31 46.20 -27.59
CA VAL A 120 18.98 47.48 -27.89
C VAL A 120 18.71 47.91 -29.33
N GLU A 121 18.29 49.16 -29.52
CA GLU A 121 18.09 49.74 -30.85
C GLU A 121 19.04 50.89 -31.14
N LEU A 122 19.58 50.92 -32.36
CA LEU A 122 20.46 51.99 -32.86
C LEU A 122 19.66 53.02 -33.66
N VAL A 123 19.65 54.26 -33.19
CA VAL A 123 19.03 55.42 -33.86
C VAL A 123 20.12 56.34 -34.39
N ARG A 124 20.07 56.66 -35.68
CA ARG A 124 21.02 57.56 -36.34
C ARG A 124 20.38 58.91 -36.58
N ILE A 125 21.08 59.99 -36.25
CA ILE A 125 20.67 61.37 -36.53
C ILE A 125 21.48 61.90 -37.73
N ASP A 126 20.78 62.39 -38.76
CA ASP A 126 21.40 63.00 -39.93
C ASP A 126 21.95 64.39 -39.61
N GLY A 127 23.20 64.63 -39.99
CA GLY A 127 23.97 65.85 -39.75
C GLY A 127 23.36 67.12 -40.35
N ASN A 128 22.49 67.01 -41.35
CA ASN A 128 21.84 68.15 -41.99
C ASN A 128 20.43 68.43 -41.44
N SER A 129 19.93 67.61 -40.52
CA SER A 129 18.58 67.72 -39.95
C SER A 129 18.57 68.43 -38.60
N ASN A 130 17.43 68.97 -38.16
CA ASN A 130 17.28 69.41 -36.77
C ASN A 130 17.26 68.16 -35.88
N GLY A 131 18.42 67.77 -35.37
CA GLY A 131 18.59 66.49 -34.68
C GLY A 131 17.83 66.40 -33.37
N PHE A 132 17.54 67.53 -32.72
CA PHE A 132 16.73 67.56 -31.51
C PHE A 132 15.27 67.18 -31.78
N ASP A 133 14.66 67.71 -32.84
CA ASP A 133 13.29 67.36 -33.23
C ASP A 133 13.18 65.90 -33.68
N VAL A 134 14.20 65.42 -34.42
CA VAL A 134 14.30 64.02 -34.85
C VAL A 134 14.38 63.09 -33.65
N LEU A 135 15.21 63.41 -32.66
CA LEU A 135 15.32 62.65 -31.42
C LEU A 135 13.99 62.63 -30.66
N MET A 136 13.34 63.78 -30.47
CA MET A 136 12.05 63.85 -29.75
C MET A 136 10.94 63.07 -30.46
N ASN A 137 10.90 63.08 -31.79
CA ASN A 137 9.95 62.28 -32.56
C ASN A 137 10.23 60.78 -32.40
N LYS A 138 11.51 60.38 -32.48
CA LYS A 138 11.91 58.98 -32.31
C LYS A 138 11.61 58.43 -30.93
N LEU A 139 11.88 59.19 -29.87
CA LEU A 139 11.56 58.79 -28.50
C LEU A 139 10.05 58.55 -28.28
N GLY A 140 9.18 59.16 -29.10
CA GLY A 140 7.74 58.93 -29.04
C GLY A 140 7.28 57.52 -29.39
N ALA A 141 8.15 56.66 -29.94
CA ALA A 141 7.85 55.27 -30.24
C ALA A 141 8.20 54.29 -29.12
N TYR A 142 8.76 54.78 -28.00
CA TYR A 142 9.30 53.95 -26.92
C TYR A 142 8.72 54.31 -25.55
N GLU A 143 8.57 53.30 -24.71
CA GLU A 143 8.11 53.36 -23.32
C GLU A 143 8.97 52.42 -22.46
N GLU A 144 9.14 52.74 -21.18
CA GLU A 144 9.93 51.96 -20.21
C GLU A 144 11.41 51.66 -20.59
N LEU A 145 12.09 52.60 -21.24
CA LEU A 145 13.52 52.46 -21.50
C LEU A 145 14.32 52.52 -20.20
N ASP A 146 15.29 51.60 -20.07
CA ASP A 146 16.28 51.52 -19.00
C ASP A 146 17.35 52.60 -19.16
N ALA A 147 17.80 52.84 -20.39
CA ALA A 147 18.78 53.88 -20.71
C ALA A 147 18.67 54.43 -22.13
N ILE A 148 19.06 55.70 -22.31
CA ILE A 148 19.31 56.33 -23.61
C ILE A 148 20.77 56.80 -23.64
N HIS A 149 21.55 56.33 -24.62
CA HIS A 149 22.94 56.73 -24.84
C HIS A 149 23.02 57.65 -26.05
N LEU A 150 23.47 58.89 -25.89
CA LEU A 150 23.54 59.89 -26.95
C LEU A 150 25.00 60.23 -27.27
N PHE A 151 25.45 59.91 -28.49
CA PHE A 151 26.78 60.20 -28.99
C PHE A 151 26.72 61.36 -29.99
N ALA A 152 27.25 62.52 -29.60
CA ALA A 152 27.16 63.74 -30.40
C ALA A 152 28.33 64.69 -30.10
N HIS A 153 28.71 65.53 -31.06
CA HIS A 153 29.68 66.59 -30.83
C HIS A 153 29.06 67.71 -30.00
N GLY A 154 29.87 68.49 -29.29
CA GLY A 154 29.38 69.61 -28.50
C GLY A 154 30.50 70.57 -28.12
N GLN A 155 30.11 71.77 -27.72
CA GLN A 155 30.98 72.78 -27.09
C GLN A 155 30.50 72.99 -25.64
N GLN A 156 31.27 73.69 -24.81
CA GLN A 156 30.93 73.87 -23.39
C GLN A 156 29.47 74.35 -23.18
N GLY A 157 28.65 73.52 -22.54
CA GLY A 157 27.25 73.79 -22.23
C GLY A 157 26.23 73.60 -23.37
N GLN A 158 26.65 73.08 -24.54
CA GLN A 158 25.79 72.85 -25.71
C GLN A 158 26.16 71.57 -26.46
N ILE A 159 25.16 70.82 -26.95
CA ILE A 159 25.36 69.63 -27.79
C ILE A 159 24.89 69.95 -29.20
N LEU A 160 25.69 69.62 -30.22
CA LEU A 160 25.30 69.69 -31.62
C LEU A 160 24.62 68.37 -32.04
N LEU A 161 23.31 68.42 -32.26
CA LEU A 161 22.53 67.30 -32.81
C LEU A 161 22.03 67.63 -34.21
N GLY A 162 22.51 66.88 -35.19
CA GLY A 162 22.36 67.18 -36.60
C GLY A 162 23.00 68.53 -36.90
N ASN A 163 22.17 69.50 -37.27
CA ASN A 163 22.57 70.90 -37.48
C ASN A 163 22.15 71.85 -36.34
N GLN A 164 21.57 71.33 -35.25
CA GLN A 164 20.99 72.12 -34.17
C GLN A 164 21.87 72.08 -32.92
N LEU A 165 22.26 73.25 -32.41
CA LEU A 165 22.85 73.40 -31.08
C LEU A 165 21.75 73.37 -30.01
N VAL A 166 21.86 72.42 -29.10
CA VAL A 166 20.94 72.19 -27.98
C VAL A 166 21.63 72.63 -26.70
N ALA A 167 21.18 73.75 -26.14
CA ALA A 167 21.64 74.27 -24.87
C ALA A 167 20.69 73.88 -23.74
N LYS A 168 21.15 73.99 -22.49
CA LYS A 168 20.32 73.79 -21.29
C LYS A 168 19.00 74.57 -21.33
N THR A 169 19.03 75.82 -21.77
CA THR A 169 17.84 76.67 -21.90
C THR A 169 16.84 76.17 -22.94
N THR A 170 17.31 75.47 -23.99
CA THR A 170 16.47 74.87 -25.04
C THR A 170 15.68 73.68 -24.49
N ILE A 171 16.31 72.89 -23.62
CA ILE A 171 15.65 71.76 -22.93
C ILE A 171 14.68 72.31 -21.89
N GLU A 172 15.12 73.24 -21.04
CA GLU A 172 14.33 73.86 -19.95
C GLU A 172 13.06 74.59 -20.42
N THR A 173 13.06 75.16 -21.63
CA THR A 173 11.89 75.88 -22.18
C THR A 173 10.96 74.99 -23.02
N SER A 174 11.37 73.75 -23.32
CA SER A 174 10.59 72.83 -24.15
C SER A 174 9.73 71.88 -23.28
N VAL A 175 8.51 72.32 -22.94
CA VAL A 175 7.55 71.53 -22.15
C VAL A 175 7.25 70.16 -22.80
N GLN A 176 7.30 70.08 -24.14
CA GLN A 176 7.09 68.82 -24.87
C GLN A 176 8.29 67.85 -24.77
N ALA A 177 9.52 68.35 -24.64
CA ALA A 177 10.70 67.51 -24.48
C ALA A 177 10.70 66.80 -23.12
N PHE A 178 10.39 67.53 -22.03
CA PHE A 178 10.30 66.94 -20.70
C PHE A 178 9.18 65.91 -20.57
N SER A 179 8.00 66.16 -21.15
CA SER A 179 6.93 65.17 -21.12
C SER A 179 7.29 63.89 -21.86
N ARG A 180 8.08 63.98 -22.94
CA ARG A 180 8.48 62.81 -23.73
C ARG A 180 9.53 61.98 -23.01
N PHE A 181 10.62 62.57 -22.50
CA PHE A 181 11.58 61.83 -21.67
C PHE A 181 10.92 61.20 -20.44
N ASN A 182 9.98 61.91 -19.82
CA ASN A 182 9.24 61.41 -18.66
C ASN A 182 8.25 60.28 -19.00
N HIS A 183 7.81 60.14 -20.25
CA HIS A 183 6.97 59.01 -20.70
C HIS A 183 7.81 57.83 -21.18
N THR A 184 8.98 58.10 -21.77
CA THR A 184 9.82 57.10 -22.41
C THR A 184 10.76 56.39 -21.44
N LEU A 185 11.32 57.08 -20.44
CA LEU A 185 12.22 56.46 -19.44
C LEU A 185 11.42 55.88 -18.26
N LYS A 186 11.79 54.65 -17.86
CA LYS A 186 11.27 54.04 -16.63
C LYS A 186 11.74 54.84 -15.40
N GLU A 187 11.08 54.62 -14.26
CA GLU A 187 11.56 55.17 -12.99
C GLU A 187 12.94 54.59 -12.65
N GLY A 188 13.95 55.45 -12.44
CA GLY A 188 15.36 55.07 -12.30
C GLY A 188 16.15 54.91 -13.62
N GLY A 189 15.54 55.15 -14.79
CA GLY A 189 16.25 55.13 -16.08
C GLY A 189 17.09 56.39 -16.34
N GLU A 190 18.15 56.25 -17.13
CA GLU A 190 19.17 57.30 -17.34
C GLU A 190 19.30 57.80 -18.79
N LEU A 191 19.55 59.09 -18.98
CA LEU A 191 20.03 59.67 -20.24
C LEU A 191 21.53 59.99 -20.10
N ARG A 192 22.37 59.35 -20.92
CA ARG A 192 23.83 59.53 -20.95
C ARG A 192 24.24 60.24 -22.24
N VAL A 193 25.06 61.27 -22.14
CA VAL A 193 25.58 62.03 -23.29
C VAL A 193 27.10 61.90 -23.37
N TYR A 194 27.61 61.58 -24.56
CA TYR A 194 29.03 61.41 -24.84
C TYR A 194 29.48 62.43 -25.90
N ASN A 195 30.47 63.27 -25.58
CA ASN A 195 31.09 64.26 -26.47
C ASN A 195 32.56 63.91 -26.74
N SER A 196 33.09 64.28 -27.91
CA SER A 196 34.43 63.91 -28.39
C SER A 196 35.51 65.01 -28.29
N GLU A 197 35.39 66.02 -27.44
CA GLU A 197 36.52 66.91 -27.13
C GLU A 197 37.46 66.26 -26.08
N LEU A 198 38.23 65.25 -26.54
CA LEU A 198 39.38 64.65 -25.84
C LEU A 198 40.69 64.86 -26.63
N GLU A 199 40.75 65.91 -27.46
CA GLU A 199 42.00 66.35 -28.08
C GLU A 199 42.68 67.41 -27.21
N ASN A 200 43.38 66.96 -26.15
CA ASN A 200 44.58 67.59 -25.55
C ASN A 200 44.93 66.89 -24.22
N ILE A 201 45.53 65.70 -24.27
CA ILE A 201 46.33 65.20 -23.15
C ILE A 201 47.70 64.82 -23.68
N ASN A 202 48.61 65.78 -23.49
CA ASN A 202 50.03 65.56 -23.56
C ASN A 202 50.44 64.67 -22.38
N THR A 203 51.38 63.79 -22.69
CA THR A 203 52.04 62.79 -21.85
C THR A 203 52.45 63.26 -20.45
N ALA A 204 52.30 62.33 -19.49
CA ALA A 204 52.78 62.36 -18.09
C ALA A 204 51.79 62.87 -17.03
N ASP A 205 50.75 62.08 -16.74
CA ASP A 205 50.27 61.89 -15.37
C ASP A 205 49.61 60.50 -15.28
N GLU A 206 50.29 59.55 -14.63
CA GLU A 206 49.66 58.35 -14.11
C GLU A 206 48.77 58.77 -12.94
N ASN A 207 47.50 58.35 -12.96
CA ASN A 207 46.41 58.60 -12.01
C ASN A 207 45.57 59.87 -12.24
N LEU A 208 44.48 59.71 -13.00
CA LEU A 208 43.26 60.50 -12.80
C LEU A 208 42.19 59.59 -12.19
N GLU A 209 42.32 59.28 -10.90
CA GLU A 209 41.17 58.89 -10.08
C GLU A 209 40.18 60.07 -10.07
N ILE A 210 39.03 59.94 -10.73
CA ILE A 210 37.89 60.79 -10.38
C ILE A 210 37.32 60.27 -9.05
N SER A 211 37.82 60.90 -8.00
CA SER A 211 37.38 60.94 -6.60
C SER A 211 35.99 60.34 -6.32
N LYS A 212 35.99 59.35 -5.41
CA LYS A 212 34.86 59.04 -4.52
C LYS A 212 34.32 60.33 -3.88
N GLY A 213 32.99 60.45 -3.81
CA GLY A 213 32.31 61.53 -3.08
C GLY A 213 30.92 61.05 -2.63
N ASP A 214 30.82 60.74 -1.34
CA ASP A 214 29.65 60.16 -0.69
C ASP A 214 28.37 61.01 -0.76
N VAL A 215 27.27 60.26 -0.78
CA VAL A 215 25.88 60.67 -0.63
C VAL A 215 25.64 61.29 0.76
N ALA A 216 25.12 62.52 0.78
CA ALA A 216 24.35 63.04 1.90
C ALA A 216 22.89 63.28 1.48
N LYS A 217 21.96 62.51 2.08
CA LYS A 217 20.51 62.81 2.15
C LYS A 217 20.29 64.13 2.94
N PRO A 218 19.13 64.83 2.92
CA PRO A 218 17.80 64.41 2.47
C PRO A 218 16.92 65.47 1.72
N SER A 219 15.77 64.96 1.27
CA SER A 219 14.42 65.57 1.20
C SER A 219 13.98 66.47 0.03
N ALA A 220 12.92 65.96 -0.62
CA ALA A 220 11.81 66.64 -1.29
C ALA A 220 12.07 67.34 -2.65
N SER A 221 11.62 66.66 -3.71
CA SER A 221 10.99 67.24 -4.90
C SER A 221 11.76 68.38 -5.62
N LYS A 222 12.72 68.04 -6.49
CA LYS A 222 13.16 68.87 -7.63
C LYS A 222 14.19 68.13 -8.50
N ILE A 223 14.04 68.24 -9.84
CA ILE A 223 15.11 67.93 -10.80
C ILE A 223 16.15 69.06 -10.70
N SER A 224 17.41 68.75 -10.39
CA SER A 224 18.52 69.71 -10.40
C SER A 224 19.49 69.40 -11.53
N ILE A 225 19.83 70.42 -12.34
CA ILE A 225 20.87 70.34 -13.37
C ILE A 225 22.13 70.99 -12.80
N ASN A 226 23.15 70.18 -12.51
CA ASN A 226 24.44 70.62 -11.99
C ASN A 226 25.24 71.25 -13.15
N SER A 227 26.04 72.29 -12.88
CA SER A 227 26.73 73.06 -13.93
C SER A 227 27.95 72.38 -14.55
N GLU A 228 28.30 71.16 -14.13
CA GLU A 228 29.50 70.45 -14.61
C GLU A 228 29.21 69.08 -15.26
N ASP A 229 27.99 68.55 -15.17
CA ASP A 229 27.58 67.31 -15.84
C ASP A 229 26.12 67.39 -16.32
N LEU A 230 25.89 67.12 -17.62
CA LEU A 230 24.56 67.08 -18.24
C LEU A 230 23.88 65.72 -17.99
N SER A 231 23.40 65.47 -16.77
CA SER A 231 22.54 64.31 -16.46
C SER A 231 21.15 64.75 -15.98
N ILE A 232 20.10 64.04 -16.43
CA ILE A 232 18.70 64.26 -16.04
C ILE A 232 18.17 62.93 -15.46
N ASN A 233 17.76 62.94 -14.19
CA ASN A 233 17.29 61.74 -13.46
C ASN A 233 15.79 61.81 -13.12
N LYS A 234 15.11 60.66 -13.11
CA LYS A 234 13.68 60.50 -12.74
C LYS A 234 13.50 59.43 -11.65
N GLY A 235 13.01 59.80 -10.46
CA GLY A 235 12.58 58.87 -9.39
C GLY A 235 13.52 58.70 -8.18
N ASP A 236 13.06 57.99 -7.14
CA ASP A 236 13.81 57.62 -5.90
C ASP A 236 14.71 56.38 -6.14
N ILE A 237 15.99 56.43 -5.74
CA ILE A 237 16.93 55.31 -5.91
C ILE A 237 16.97 54.45 -4.64
N ASN A 238 16.39 53.25 -4.71
CA ASN A 238 16.76 52.15 -3.81
C ASN A 238 17.98 51.44 -4.39
N ALA A 239 19.11 51.51 -3.69
CA ALA A 239 20.33 50.80 -4.08
C ALA A 239 20.14 49.28 -3.94
N TYR A 240 19.98 48.61 -5.08
CA TYR A 240 20.26 47.18 -5.23
C TYR A 240 21.65 47.01 -5.85
N PRO A 241 22.36 45.90 -5.56
CA PRO A 241 23.68 45.64 -6.10
C PRO A 241 23.64 45.68 -7.63
N GLU A 242 24.65 46.33 -8.21
CA GLU A 242 24.78 46.56 -9.63
C GLU A 242 24.63 45.24 -10.42
N VAL A 243 23.71 45.25 -11.38
CA VAL A 243 23.63 44.23 -12.42
C VAL A 243 24.90 44.39 -13.27
N GLY A 244 25.88 43.53 -13.00
CA GLY A 244 27.05 43.39 -13.84
C GLY A 244 26.65 43.03 -15.26
N SER A 245 27.49 43.44 -16.22
CA SER A 245 27.47 43.07 -17.63
C SER A 245 26.48 43.77 -18.57
N ILE A 246 26.30 45.11 -18.49
CA ILE A 246 26.31 45.86 -19.76
C ILE A 246 26.91 47.29 -19.76
N ALA A 247 27.74 47.65 -18.80
CA ALA A 247 28.48 48.90 -18.87
C ALA A 247 29.94 48.65 -18.59
N ARG A 248 30.59 47.94 -19.52
CA ARG A 248 32.04 47.89 -19.67
C ARG A 248 32.41 47.26 -21.00
N MET A 249 31.99 47.90 -22.09
CA MET A 249 32.85 47.88 -23.26
C MET A 249 33.91 48.92 -22.93
N ASP A 250 34.95 48.47 -22.24
CA ASP A 250 36.14 49.27 -22.08
C ASP A 250 36.74 49.41 -23.48
N LEU A 251 36.34 50.47 -24.19
CA LEU A 251 36.91 50.79 -25.49
C LEU A 251 38.39 51.19 -25.34
N SER A 252 38.97 51.21 -24.13
CA SER A 252 40.42 51.32 -23.97
C SER A 252 41.16 50.06 -24.44
N ASP A 253 40.56 48.86 -24.34
CA ASP A 253 41.19 47.63 -24.82
C ASP A 253 41.28 47.56 -26.35
N ALA A 254 40.41 48.29 -27.05
CA ALA A 254 40.44 48.41 -28.50
C ALA A 254 41.41 49.49 -29.02
N PHE A 255 42.03 50.29 -28.13
CA PHE A 255 42.90 51.40 -28.52
C PHE A 255 44.14 51.53 -27.63
N HIS A 256 44.82 50.41 -27.34
CA HIS A 256 46.19 50.48 -26.85
C HIS A 256 47.13 50.83 -28.02
N SER A 257 47.32 52.13 -28.26
CA SER A 257 48.44 52.62 -29.06
C SER A 257 49.60 52.99 -28.15
N THR A 258 50.78 52.43 -28.36
CA THR A 258 52.00 52.87 -27.66
C THR A 258 53.01 53.37 -28.67
N THR A 259 53.73 54.43 -28.31
CA THR A 259 54.79 55.01 -29.13
C THR A 259 56.12 54.80 -28.44
N PHE A 260 56.98 53.96 -29.00
CA PHE A 260 58.37 53.85 -28.58
C PHE A 260 59.18 54.93 -29.28
N THR A 261 59.76 55.85 -28.51
CA THR A 261 60.78 56.79 -29.00
C THR A 261 62.14 56.25 -28.60
N PHE A 262 63.05 56.17 -29.55
CA PHE A 262 64.37 55.62 -29.33
C PHE A 262 65.37 56.75 -29.19
N ASP A 263 65.95 56.86 -28.01
CA ASP A 263 67.10 57.71 -27.72
C ASP A 263 68.19 56.79 -27.20
N TYR A 264 69.36 56.81 -27.85
CA TYR A 264 70.44 55.88 -27.55
C TYR A 264 71.62 56.66 -26.99
N ASP A 265 72.36 56.06 -26.06
CA ASP A 265 73.66 56.58 -25.63
C ASP A 265 74.78 55.58 -25.91
N SER A 266 76.03 56.07 -25.93
CA SER A 266 77.19 55.18 -26.17
C SER A 266 77.36 54.08 -25.12
N GLU A 267 76.74 54.24 -23.94
CA GLU A 267 76.75 53.29 -22.83
C GLU A 267 75.74 52.13 -23.00
N ASP A 268 74.72 52.28 -23.86
CA ASP A 268 73.72 51.24 -24.14
C ASP A 268 74.30 50.08 -24.97
N PHE A 269 75.49 50.26 -25.54
CA PHE A 269 76.18 49.28 -26.39
C PHE A 269 77.42 48.71 -25.71
N GLY A 270 77.24 47.70 -24.87
CA GLY A 270 78.34 46.88 -24.35
C GLY A 270 79.03 46.04 -25.45
N ALA A 271 80.26 45.59 -25.20
CA ALA A 271 80.94 44.67 -26.10
C ALA A 271 80.12 43.37 -26.27
N ASN A 272 79.68 43.07 -27.50
CA ASN A 272 78.88 41.90 -27.88
C ASN A 272 77.37 41.93 -27.50
N THR A 273 76.74 43.10 -27.44
CA THR A 273 75.29 43.21 -27.15
C THR A 273 74.44 42.50 -28.22
N LYS A 274 73.65 41.48 -27.84
CA LYS A 274 72.75 40.73 -28.76
C LYS A 274 71.27 40.96 -28.51
N HIS A 275 70.94 41.70 -27.46
CA HIS A 275 69.58 41.98 -27.00
C HIS A 275 69.50 43.38 -26.40
N MET A 276 68.43 44.10 -26.68
CA MET A 276 68.08 45.39 -26.07
C MET A 276 66.61 45.38 -25.69
N GLU A 277 66.28 46.07 -24.60
CA GLU A 277 64.90 46.26 -24.16
C GLU A 277 64.65 47.75 -23.99
N PHE A 278 63.51 48.20 -24.49
CA PHE A 278 63.03 49.56 -24.26
C PHE A 278 61.65 49.46 -23.65
N THR A 279 61.43 50.15 -22.54
CA THR A 279 60.15 50.16 -21.85
C THR A 279 59.49 51.52 -22.02
N GLN A 280 58.24 51.53 -22.48
CA GLN A 280 57.41 52.72 -22.60
C GLN A 280 56.04 52.42 -22.00
N GLY A 281 55.71 53.07 -20.88
CA GLY A 281 54.54 52.72 -20.09
C GLY A 281 54.64 51.29 -19.56
N SER A 282 53.57 50.51 -19.72
CA SER A 282 53.48 49.09 -19.32
C SER A 282 54.09 48.11 -20.34
N TYR A 283 54.54 48.58 -21.50
CA TYR A 283 55.03 47.72 -22.58
C TYR A 283 56.54 47.81 -22.70
N THR A 284 57.18 46.64 -22.77
CA THR A 284 58.61 46.51 -23.07
C THR A 284 58.77 45.91 -24.46
N ILE A 285 59.40 46.63 -25.38
CA ILE A 285 59.84 46.08 -26.66
C ILE A 285 61.21 45.44 -26.51
N LYS A 286 61.32 44.19 -26.99
CA LYS A 286 62.54 43.40 -27.09
C LYS A 286 63.08 43.48 -28.52
N ILE A 287 64.34 43.89 -28.65
CA ILE A 287 65.10 43.93 -29.91
C ILE A 287 66.24 42.93 -29.81
N GLU A 288 66.15 41.85 -30.57
CA GLU A 288 67.10 40.74 -30.54
C GLU A 288 67.83 40.63 -31.87
N SER A 289 69.17 40.52 -31.86
CA SER A 289 69.91 40.15 -33.06
C SER A 289 70.11 38.64 -33.15
N THR A 290 69.73 38.04 -34.28
CA THR A 290 69.75 36.57 -34.45
C THR A 290 71.02 36.04 -35.11
N THR A 291 71.94 36.91 -35.55
CA THR A 291 73.17 36.52 -36.26
C THR A 291 74.43 37.04 -35.55
N GLU A 292 74.71 38.34 -35.59
CA GLU A 292 75.88 38.98 -34.96
C GLU A 292 75.52 39.89 -33.77
N ALA A 293 76.52 40.46 -33.09
CA ALA A 293 76.26 41.44 -32.04
C ALA A 293 75.92 42.82 -32.64
N MET A 294 74.98 43.52 -32.01
CA MET A 294 74.68 44.92 -32.32
C MET A 294 75.87 45.78 -31.94
N THR A 295 76.33 46.62 -32.88
CA THR A 295 77.50 47.49 -32.68
C THR A 295 77.08 48.95 -32.78
N ASN A 296 77.71 49.80 -31.96
CA ASN A 296 77.53 51.25 -32.05
C ASN A 296 78.15 51.76 -33.37
N GLY A 297 77.34 52.39 -34.19
CA GLY A 297 77.66 52.78 -35.56
C GLY A 297 78.12 54.23 -35.74
N SER A 298 78.71 54.91 -34.75
CA SER A 298 79.08 56.34 -34.88
C SER A 298 79.95 56.64 -36.11
N PRO A 299 79.43 57.32 -37.16
CA PRO A 299 80.25 57.66 -38.32
C PRO A 299 81.08 58.94 -38.09
N PHE A 300 80.64 59.88 -37.24
CA PHE A 300 81.34 61.15 -37.01
C PHE A 300 80.95 61.77 -35.65
N ASN A 301 81.94 62.00 -34.79
CA ASN A 301 81.92 62.96 -33.66
C ASN A 301 80.78 62.83 -32.61
N SER A 302 81.00 62.04 -31.56
CA SER A 302 80.52 62.13 -30.15
C SER A 302 79.10 62.60 -29.76
N TYR A 303 78.17 62.88 -30.67
CA TYR A 303 76.84 63.43 -30.33
C TYR A 303 75.66 62.80 -31.08
N LEU A 304 75.87 61.75 -31.88
CA LEU A 304 74.80 61.03 -32.54
C LEU A 304 75.05 59.52 -32.42
N SER A 305 74.14 58.86 -31.71
CA SER A 305 74.10 57.43 -31.48
C SER A 305 73.26 56.76 -32.57
N SER A 306 73.86 55.80 -33.28
CA SER A 306 73.21 55.07 -34.36
C SER A 306 73.49 53.57 -34.22
N LEU A 307 72.54 52.74 -34.64
CA LEU A 307 72.73 51.30 -34.70
C LEU A 307 73.36 50.94 -36.05
N ALA A 308 74.51 50.27 -36.02
CA ALA A 308 75.06 49.65 -37.20
C ALA A 308 74.48 48.23 -37.36
N LEU A 309 73.82 47.99 -38.48
CA LEU A 309 73.58 46.66 -39.03
C LEU A 309 74.84 46.23 -39.78
N ALA A 310 75.60 45.28 -39.23
CA ALA A 310 76.60 44.59 -40.03
C ALA A 310 75.89 43.85 -41.20
N PRO A 311 76.58 43.60 -42.32
CA PRO A 311 75.99 42.84 -43.42
C PRO A 311 75.50 41.48 -42.89
N GLU A 312 74.31 41.03 -43.29
CA GLU A 312 73.66 39.79 -42.80
C GLU A 312 73.10 39.84 -41.36
N THR A 313 73.05 41.02 -40.73
CA THR A 313 72.39 41.17 -39.43
C THR A 313 70.86 41.17 -39.55
N VAL A 314 70.20 40.32 -38.77
CA VAL A 314 68.74 40.26 -38.64
C VAL A 314 68.36 40.71 -37.23
N TRP A 315 67.47 41.69 -37.13
CA TRP A 315 66.89 42.12 -35.86
C TRP A 315 65.45 41.68 -35.77
N LYS A 316 65.08 41.09 -34.64
CA LYS A 316 63.72 40.70 -34.29
C LYS A 316 63.17 41.69 -33.28
N PHE A 317 61.97 42.16 -33.52
CA PHE A 317 61.24 43.09 -32.67
C PHE A 317 59.99 42.39 -32.13
N SER A 318 59.78 42.40 -30.82
CA SER A 318 58.63 41.76 -30.17
C SER A 318 58.28 42.46 -28.86
N LEU A 319 57.05 42.31 -28.35
CA LEU A 319 56.69 42.77 -27.01
C LEU A 319 57.02 41.68 -25.97
N ALA A 320 57.56 42.09 -24.82
CA ALA A 320 58.08 41.17 -23.81
C ALA A 320 57.03 40.25 -23.18
N GLY A 321 55.76 40.67 -23.15
CA GLY A 321 54.64 39.91 -22.59
C GLY A 321 53.95 38.97 -23.58
N GLY A 322 54.49 38.82 -24.80
CA GLY A 322 53.92 37.90 -25.80
C GLY A 322 52.61 38.37 -26.42
N GLN A 323 52.23 39.62 -26.20
CA GLN A 323 51.04 40.25 -26.79
C GLN A 323 51.09 40.20 -28.32
N THR A 324 49.91 40.14 -28.96
CA THR A 324 49.81 40.48 -30.39
C THR A 324 49.61 41.99 -30.54
N PHE A 325 50.09 42.56 -31.64
CA PHE A 325 50.02 43.99 -31.92
C PHE A 325 49.99 44.25 -33.42
N ASP A 326 49.51 45.44 -33.80
CA ASP A 326 49.61 45.98 -35.15
C ASP A 326 50.81 46.95 -35.21
N LEU A 327 51.64 46.88 -36.26
CA LEU A 327 52.69 47.88 -36.49
C LEU A 327 52.17 49.01 -37.40
N GLU A 328 51.71 50.10 -36.78
CA GLU A 328 51.14 51.26 -37.47
C GLU A 328 52.21 52.13 -38.15
N SER A 329 53.34 52.36 -37.47
CA SER A 329 54.39 53.23 -38.00
C SER A 329 55.79 52.88 -37.51
N LEU A 330 56.78 53.03 -38.41
CA LEU A 330 58.20 52.86 -38.15
C LEU A 330 58.98 54.02 -38.79
N VAL A 331 59.74 54.78 -38.00
CA VAL A 331 60.54 55.91 -38.47
C VAL A 331 62.03 55.61 -38.35
N ILE A 332 62.72 55.62 -39.48
CA ILE A 332 64.13 55.25 -39.61
C ILE A 332 64.92 56.43 -40.21
N GLN A 333 66.04 56.78 -39.60
CA GLN A 333 67.03 57.71 -40.14
C GLN A 333 68.26 56.99 -40.67
N GLU A 334 68.64 57.31 -41.91
CA GLU A 334 69.86 56.84 -42.57
C GLU A 334 71.03 57.80 -42.31
N TYR A 335 72.26 57.29 -42.12
CA TYR A 335 73.44 58.12 -41.77
C TYR A 335 74.66 57.99 -42.70
N ARG A 336 74.61 57.21 -43.79
CA ARG A 336 75.72 57.06 -44.75
C ARG A 336 75.51 57.91 -46.00
N TRP A 337 76.55 57.96 -46.84
CA TRP A 337 76.64 58.81 -48.03
C TRP A 337 76.15 58.08 -49.30
N GLU A 338 75.44 56.94 -49.15
CA GLU A 338 75.07 56.02 -50.22
C GLU A 338 73.62 55.56 -50.10
N ASN A 339 73.01 55.11 -51.20
CA ASN A 339 71.64 54.59 -51.21
C ASN A 339 71.60 53.14 -50.72
N THR A 340 70.62 52.81 -49.88
CA THR A 340 70.56 51.54 -49.15
C THR A 340 69.14 50.98 -49.14
N THR A 341 69.00 49.65 -49.10
CA THR A 341 67.69 49.00 -49.01
C THR A 341 67.65 48.04 -47.83
N ILE A 342 66.59 48.10 -47.03
CA ILE A 342 66.26 47.09 -46.01
C ILE A 342 65.03 46.31 -46.46
N TYR A 343 64.76 45.17 -45.82
CA TYR A 343 63.47 44.52 -45.93
C TYR A 343 62.89 44.18 -44.56
N LEU A 344 61.58 44.29 -44.46
CA LEU A 344 60.79 43.99 -43.26
C LEU A 344 60.04 42.67 -43.45
N GLU A 345 59.90 41.86 -42.40
CA GLU A 345 59.20 40.57 -42.44
C GLU A 345 58.36 40.38 -41.17
N ALA A 346 57.05 40.18 -41.31
CA ALA A 346 56.10 40.03 -40.20
C ALA A 346 55.97 38.56 -39.73
N SER A 347 55.57 38.31 -38.48
CA SER A 347 55.42 36.94 -37.96
C SER A 347 54.28 36.15 -38.60
N ASN A 348 53.25 36.84 -39.09
CA ASN A 348 52.06 36.25 -39.70
C ASN A 348 52.25 35.92 -41.19
N SER A 349 53.31 36.45 -41.82
CA SER A 349 53.52 36.34 -43.26
C SER A 349 55.01 36.39 -43.60
N ASN A 350 55.53 35.38 -44.30
CA ASN A 350 56.87 35.42 -44.91
C ASN A 350 56.96 36.45 -46.06
N LYS A 351 56.14 37.50 -46.04
CA LYS A 351 56.06 38.55 -47.05
C LYS A 351 57.00 39.67 -46.65
N SER A 352 57.72 40.19 -47.64
CA SER A 352 58.75 41.19 -47.45
C SER A 352 58.40 42.50 -48.12
N ALA A 353 58.67 43.61 -47.44
CA ALA A 353 58.60 44.94 -48.03
C ALA A 353 60.01 45.53 -48.15
N ASP A 354 60.44 45.80 -49.37
CA ASP A 354 61.72 46.46 -49.65
C ASP A 354 61.59 47.97 -49.42
N ILE A 355 62.45 48.53 -48.57
CA ILE A 355 62.44 49.95 -48.24
C ILE A 355 63.81 50.53 -48.57
N SER A 356 63.84 51.33 -49.64
CA SER A 356 65.04 52.05 -50.07
C SER A 356 65.11 53.43 -49.44
N PHE A 357 66.34 53.83 -49.08
CA PHE A 357 66.70 55.12 -48.51
C PHE A 357 67.75 55.77 -49.41
N SER A 358 67.59 57.08 -49.60
CA SER A 358 68.64 57.96 -50.12
C SER A 358 69.59 58.31 -48.98
N SER A 359 70.82 58.69 -49.31
CA SER A 359 71.80 59.15 -48.32
C SER A 359 71.21 60.23 -47.37
N GLY A 360 71.29 59.97 -46.06
CA GLY A 360 70.84 60.89 -45.01
C GLY A 360 69.32 60.99 -44.83
N GLU A 361 68.52 60.17 -45.53
CA GLU A 361 67.06 60.25 -45.53
C GLU A 361 66.45 59.80 -44.19
N LEU A 362 65.59 60.65 -43.62
CA LEU A 362 64.66 60.27 -42.55
C LEU A 362 63.35 59.83 -43.19
N LYS A 363 62.96 58.57 -43.01
CA LYS A 363 61.76 58.00 -43.63
C LYS A 363 60.79 57.50 -42.59
N THR A 364 59.54 57.90 -42.73
CA THR A 364 58.41 57.34 -41.98
C THR A 364 57.75 56.28 -42.85
N ILE A 365 57.66 55.07 -42.33
CA ILE A 365 57.06 53.89 -42.95
C ILE A 365 55.73 53.65 -42.24
N THR A 366 54.65 53.52 -42.99
CA THR A 366 53.29 53.33 -42.49
C THR A 366 52.52 52.37 -43.41
N GLU A 367 51.31 52.02 -43.00
CA GLU A 367 50.41 51.25 -43.86
C GLU A 367 50.19 51.96 -45.20
N GLY A 368 50.29 51.22 -46.31
CA GLY A 368 50.21 51.73 -47.68
C GLY A 368 51.46 52.48 -48.18
N ILE A 369 52.39 52.85 -47.28
CA ILE A 369 53.67 53.50 -47.60
C ILE A 369 54.81 52.70 -46.96
N GLY A 370 55.17 51.59 -47.61
CA GLY A 370 56.25 50.71 -47.19
C GLY A 370 55.84 49.52 -46.34
N PHE A 371 54.67 49.52 -45.69
CA PHE A 371 53.97 48.29 -45.30
C PHE A 371 52.88 47.96 -46.33
N PRO A 372 52.81 46.74 -46.87
CA PRO A 372 51.63 46.28 -47.58
C PRO A 372 50.43 46.25 -46.62
N ASN A 373 49.26 46.70 -47.08
CA ASN A 373 48.08 46.81 -46.21
C ASN A 373 47.71 45.50 -45.52
N GLY A 374 47.47 45.56 -44.22
CA GLY A 374 47.07 44.44 -43.34
C GLY A 374 48.13 43.36 -43.11
N ASP A 375 49.32 43.43 -43.71
CA ASP A 375 50.35 42.39 -43.55
C ASP A 375 51.06 42.49 -42.17
N PHE A 376 50.91 43.61 -41.44
CA PHE A 376 51.54 43.85 -40.14
C PHE A 376 50.53 43.97 -38.98
N ASP A 377 49.30 43.48 -39.18
CA ASP A 377 48.24 43.45 -38.17
C ASP A 377 48.24 42.11 -37.41
N GLY A 378 47.99 42.15 -36.10
CA GLY A 378 47.90 40.99 -35.21
C GLY A 378 49.20 40.18 -35.12
N ILE A 379 50.35 40.82 -35.30
CA ILE A 379 51.66 40.17 -35.29
C ILE A 379 52.18 40.01 -33.85
N THR A 380 52.97 38.97 -33.61
CA THR A 380 53.70 38.78 -32.33
C THR A 380 55.11 39.33 -32.39
N HIS A 381 55.68 39.42 -33.59
CA HIS A 381 57.00 39.96 -33.86
C HIS A 381 57.17 40.33 -35.33
N PHE A 382 58.20 41.12 -35.65
CA PHE A 382 58.67 41.33 -37.02
C PHE A 382 60.19 41.42 -37.07
N PHE A 383 60.77 41.31 -38.26
CA PHE A 383 62.20 41.42 -38.50
C PHE A 383 62.57 42.62 -39.36
N ILE A 384 63.72 43.24 -39.06
CA ILE A 384 64.42 44.18 -39.96
C ILE A 384 65.71 43.52 -40.43
N LYS A 385 65.92 43.51 -41.74
CA LYS A 385 67.05 42.82 -42.37
C LYS A 385 67.68 43.70 -43.46
N GLY A 386 69.00 43.80 -43.50
CA GLY A 386 69.72 44.58 -44.52
C GLY A 386 69.79 43.85 -45.87
N LYS A 387 69.61 44.55 -47.00
CA LYS A 387 69.61 43.97 -48.36
C LYS A 387 70.80 44.40 -49.25
N THR A 388 71.59 45.40 -48.85
CA THR A 388 72.58 46.05 -49.73
C THR A 388 73.81 45.17 -50.02
N THR A 389 74.12 44.97 -51.30
CA THR A 389 75.40 44.45 -51.80
C THR A 389 76.10 45.49 -52.67
N ILE A 390 77.36 45.84 -52.37
CA ILE A 390 78.19 46.68 -53.23
C ILE A 390 79.11 45.75 -54.03
N GLY A 391 78.95 45.70 -55.35
CA GLY A 391 79.76 44.83 -56.20
C GLY A 391 79.61 43.33 -55.91
N GLY A 392 78.49 42.92 -55.31
CA GLY A 392 78.23 41.53 -54.89
C GLY A 392 78.72 41.17 -53.48
N VAL A 393 79.26 42.13 -52.72
CA VAL A 393 79.68 41.93 -51.32
C VAL A 393 78.69 42.62 -50.38
N PRO A 394 78.13 41.92 -49.37
CA PRO A 394 77.27 42.52 -48.35
C PRO A 394 77.99 43.69 -47.66
N ASN A 395 77.35 44.87 -47.55
CA ASN A 395 77.94 46.05 -46.88
C ASN A 395 77.18 46.44 -45.60
N ALA A 396 77.90 46.98 -44.62
CA ALA A 396 77.35 47.39 -43.33
C ALA A 396 76.49 48.65 -43.48
N PHE A 397 75.26 48.59 -42.99
CA PHE A 397 74.28 49.67 -43.02
C PHE A 397 74.17 50.34 -41.64
N VAL A 398 74.06 51.67 -41.58
CA VAL A 398 73.99 52.41 -40.30
C VAL A 398 72.72 53.25 -40.27
N MET A 399 71.88 52.98 -39.27
CA MET A 399 70.58 53.64 -39.11
C MET A 399 70.31 53.99 -37.65
N ALA A 400 69.45 54.98 -37.40
CA ALA A 400 68.77 55.11 -36.12
C ALA A 400 67.30 54.81 -36.31
N LEU A 401 66.75 53.93 -35.46
CA LEU A 401 65.32 53.93 -35.22
C LEU A 401 65.04 55.19 -34.41
N THR A 402 64.03 55.94 -34.79
CA THR A 402 63.68 57.18 -34.08
C THR A 402 62.36 57.01 -33.36
N LYS A 403 61.38 56.38 -34.03
CA LYS A 403 60.05 56.19 -33.48
C LYS A 403 59.39 54.92 -34.04
N MET A 404 58.67 54.20 -33.19
CA MET A 404 57.76 53.13 -33.59
C MET A 404 56.42 53.31 -32.90
N ILE A 405 55.33 53.01 -33.61
CA ILE A 405 53.97 53.03 -33.08
C ILE A 405 53.39 51.64 -33.24
N PHE A 406 52.96 51.05 -32.11
CA PHE A 406 52.11 49.87 -32.11
C PHE A 406 50.69 50.25 -31.74
N THR A 407 49.72 49.56 -32.33
CA THR A 407 48.29 49.68 -32.04
C THR A 407 47.70 48.30 -31.76
N ASN A 408 46.47 48.23 -31.25
CA ASN A 408 45.74 46.98 -31.00
C ASN A 408 46.55 45.93 -30.20
N ILE A 409 47.27 46.39 -29.17
CA ILE A 409 48.05 45.49 -28.31
C ILE A 409 47.09 44.69 -27.43
N THR A 410 47.03 43.37 -27.63
CA THR A 410 46.10 42.47 -26.91
C THR A 410 46.86 41.46 -26.03
N ALA A 411 46.35 41.22 -24.82
CA ALA A 411 46.88 40.22 -23.90
C ALA A 411 46.71 38.79 -24.45
N ALA A 412 47.56 37.86 -24.02
CA ALA A 412 47.39 36.44 -24.33
C ALA A 412 46.39 35.82 -23.34
N ASN A 413 45.36 35.14 -23.86
CA ASN A 413 44.34 34.43 -23.07
C ASN A 413 44.75 32.96 -22.81
N SER A 414 44.48 32.44 -21.62
CA SER A 414 44.57 31.01 -21.27
C SER A 414 43.18 30.42 -21.11
N ALA A 415 42.89 29.30 -21.77
CA ALA A 415 41.61 28.61 -21.59
C ALA A 415 41.42 28.12 -20.13
N PRO A 416 40.16 28.07 -19.64
CA PRO A 416 39.85 27.40 -18.39
C PRO A 416 40.24 25.92 -18.43
N VAL A 417 40.46 25.30 -17.27
CA VAL A 417 40.80 23.87 -17.18
C VAL A 417 39.82 23.13 -16.28
N ILE A 418 39.25 22.04 -16.79
CA ILE A 418 38.37 21.12 -16.06
C ILE A 418 39.19 19.95 -15.50
N GLY A 419 38.99 19.63 -14.22
CA GLY A 419 39.59 18.46 -13.57
C GLY A 419 38.65 17.80 -12.58
N GLY A 420 39.10 16.69 -11.97
CA GLY A 420 38.35 16.00 -10.91
C GLY A 420 37.06 15.31 -11.35
N THR A 421 36.86 15.11 -12.66
CA THR A 421 35.68 14.43 -13.21
C THR A 421 35.74 12.93 -12.96
N SER A 422 34.57 12.29 -12.81
CA SER A 422 34.46 10.93 -12.29
C SER A 422 33.45 10.09 -13.07
N ALA A 423 33.90 8.96 -13.61
CA ALA A 423 33.07 8.04 -14.38
C ALA A 423 32.53 6.87 -13.53
N GLY A 424 31.40 6.29 -13.96
CA GLY A 424 30.87 5.04 -13.44
C GLY A 424 30.27 5.12 -12.04
N GLN A 425 29.82 6.30 -11.62
CA GLN A 425 29.20 6.50 -10.32
C GLN A 425 27.83 5.80 -10.29
N THR A 426 27.53 4.98 -9.28
CA THR A 426 26.28 4.20 -9.24
C THR A 426 25.25 4.82 -8.32
N VAL A 427 23.99 4.79 -8.72
CA VAL A 427 22.83 5.24 -7.94
C VAL A 427 21.62 4.37 -8.28
N ASN A 428 20.63 4.25 -7.39
CA ASN A 428 19.35 3.67 -7.76
C ASN A 428 18.51 4.73 -8.49
N ASP A 429 17.71 4.32 -9.46
CA ASP A 429 16.86 5.21 -10.26
C ASP A 429 15.76 5.94 -9.47
N ILE A 430 15.53 5.52 -8.23
CA ILE A 430 14.65 6.18 -7.25
C ILE A 430 15.41 7.02 -6.19
N THR A 431 16.71 7.25 -6.37
CA THR A 431 17.58 8.01 -5.44
C THR A 431 18.43 9.03 -6.17
N THR A 432 18.93 10.04 -5.47
CA THR A 432 19.75 11.13 -6.05
C THR A 432 21.24 10.94 -5.78
N ILE A 433 22.07 11.62 -6.58
CA ILE A 433 23.54 11.64 -6.44
C ILE A 433 24.10 13.03 -6.78
N THR A 434 25.26 13.38 -6.22
CA THR A 434 26.01 14.61 -6.56
C THR A 434 27.17 14.29 -7.51
N PRO A 435 26.96 14.25 -8.84
CA PRO A 435 27.91 13.66 -9.79
C PRO A 435 29.22 14.45 -9.93
N PHE A 436 29.23 15.73 -9.57
CA PHE A 436 30.38 16.62 -9.73
C PHE A 436 31.08 16.95 -8.41
N SER A 437 30.87 16.17 -7.34
CA SER A 437 31.39 16.49 -5.99
C SER A 437 32.91 16.71 -5.90
N ALA A 438 33.69 16.17 -6.84
CA ALA A 438 35.15 16.31 -6.92
C ALA A 438 35.64 17.27 -8.02
N ILE A 439 34.74 17.85 -8.85
CA ILE A 439 35.12 18.67 -10.01
C ILE A 439 35.99 19.86 -9.58
N THR A 440 36.97 20.22 -10.40
CA THR A 440 37.78 21.42 -10.25
C THR A 440 37.69 22.25 -11.52
N VAL A 441 37.64 23.56 -11.34
CA VAL A 441 37.72 24.57 -12.39
C VAL A 441 38.81 25.54 -11.98
N THR A 442 39.71 25.86 -12.89
CA THR A 442 40.77 26.86 -12.72
C THR A 442 40.97 27.62 -14.02
N ASP A 443 41.09 28.93 -13.94
CA ASP A 443 41.43 29.83 -15.03
C ASP A 443 42.73 30.59 -14.69
N GLY A 444 43.59 30.80 -15.69
CA GLY A 444 44.92 31.38 -15.50
C GLY A 444 44.92 32.90 -15.36
N ASP A 445 43.81 33.53 -15.76
CA ASP A 445 43.75 34.92 -16.19
C ASP A 445 42.77 35.74 -15.34
N ASN A 446 42.05 35.06 -14.44
CA ASN A 446 41.06 35.60 -13.50
C ASN A 446 39.80 36.17 -14.19
N ASP A 447 39.43 35.61 -15.33
CA ASP A 447 38.23 36.00 -16.07
C ASP A 447 36.93 35.46 -15.44
N SER A 448 35.80 36.01 -15.89
CA SER A 448 34.49 35.52 -15.47
C SER A 448 34.14 34.23 -16.20
N VAL A 449 34.05 33.13 -15.44
CA VAL A 449 33.75 31.81 -16.00
C VAL A 449 32.27 31.43 -15.95
N SER A 450 31.84 30.69 -16.95
CA SER A 450 30.51 30.09 -17.05
C SER A 450 30.60 28.61 -17.40
N ALA A 451 29.61 27.81 -17.02
CA ALA A 451 29.53 26.40 -17.38
C ALA A 451 28.21 26.05 -18.07
N THR A 452 28.29 25.22 -19.10
CA THR A 452 27.15 24.54 -19.72
C THR A 452 27.27 23.03 -19.46
N ILE A 453 26.23 22.43 -18.91
CA ILE A 453 26.15 20.99 -18.61
C ILE A 453 25.07 20.38 -19.51
N THR A 454 25.45 19.43 -20.34
CA THR A 454 24.52 18.72 -21.23
C THR A 454 24.45 17.25 -20.85
N LEU A 455 23.25 16.76 -20.58
CA LEU A 455 22.97 15.33 -20.48
C LEU A 455 22.94 14.72 -21.87
N ASP A 456 23.47 13.52 -22.03
CA ASP A 456 23.43 12.80 -23.31
C ASP A 456 21.99 12.47 -23.78
N ALA A 457 21.01 12.44 -22.86
CA ALA A 457 19.60 12.54 -23.19
C ALA A 457 18.79 13.14 -22.03
N ALA A 458 18.01 14.19 -22.32
CA ALA A 458 17.15 14.89 -21.36
C ALA A 458 16.21 13.97 -20.56
N ALA A 459 15.72 12.90 -21.19
CA ALA A 459 14.77 12.00 -20.57
C ALA A 459 15.39 11.07 -19.49
N LYS A 460 16.71 11.07 -19.30
CA LYS A 460 17.40 10.21 -18.31
C LYS A 460 17.39 10.76 -16.89
N GLY A 461 17.11 12.06 -16.71
CA GLY A 461 16.97 12.66 -15.39
C GLY A 461 17.07 14.18 -15.43
N THR A 462 17.11 14.77 -14.25
CA THR A 462 17.20 16.22 -14.07
C THR A 462 18.35 16.61 -13.16
N LEU A 463 18.95 17.77 -13.42
CA LEU A 463 19.93 18.39 -12.53
C LEU A 463 19.26 19.52 -11.74
N SER A 464 19.70 19.69 -10.51
CA SER A 464 19.24 20.76 -9.63
C SER A 464 20.42 21.30 -8.81
N GLY A 465 20.39 22.59 -8.49
CA GLY A 465 21.43 23.23 -7.70
C GLY A 465 21.27 24.75 -7.70
N THR A 466 22.04 25.42 -6.85
CA THR A 466 22.01 26.87 -6.73
C THR A 466 22.65 27.54 -7.95
N GLY A 467 21.97 28.49 -8.56
CA GLY A 467 22.49 29.23 -9.74
C GLY A 467 22.42 28.47 -11.06
N LEU A 468 21.76 27.30 -11.07
CA LEU A 468 21.51 26.50 -12.26
C LEU A 468 20.28 27.03 -13.01
N SER A 469 20.44 27.34 -14.29
CA SER A 469 19.33 27.54 -15.24
C SER A 469 19.10 26.23 -16.00
N ASP A 470 17.83 25.82 -16.14
CA ASP A 470 17.43 24.75 -17.06
C ASP A 470 17.06 25.40 -18.40
N ASP A 471 17.90 25.17 -19.40
CA ASP A 471 17.76 25.76 -20.73
C ASP A 471 16.93 24.87 -21.67
N GLY A 472 16.42 23.75 -21.16
CA GLY A 472 15.64 22.77 -21.89
C GLY A 472 16.48 21.70 -22.58
N ASP A 473 15.82 20.64 -23.04
CA ASP A 473 16.42 19.52 -23.79
C ASP A 473 17.66 18.87 -23.12
N GLY A 474 17.74 18.95 -21.78
CA GLY A 474 18.83 18.35 -21.00
C GLY A 474 20.09 19.23 -20.92
N VAL A 475 19.99 20.50 -21.31
CA VAL A 475 21.04 21.50 -21.21
C VAL A 475 20.79 22.41 -20.01
N TYR A 476 21.83 22.65 -19.22
CA TYR A 476 21.80 23.50 -18.05
C TYR A 476 22.97 24.48 -18.08
N SER A 477 22.76 25.71 -17.61
CA SER A 477 23.82 26.72 -17.54
C SER A 477 24.01 27.28 -16.15
N ILE A 478 25.25 27.67 -15.85
CA ILE A 478 25.65 28.35 -14.63
C ILE A 478 26.59 29.50 -15.01
N SER A 479 26.31 30.71 -14.52
CA SER A 479 27.24 31.83 -14.59
C SER A 479 27.90 32.10 -13.24
N SER A 480 29.15 32.54 -13.30
CA SER A 480 29.97 32.94 -12.16
C SER A 480 30.89 34.10 -12.54
N THR A 481 31.41 34.80 -11.54
CA THR A 481 32.44 35.84 -11.70
C THR A 481 33.83 35.36 -11.24
N THR A 482 33.93 34.16 -10.66
CA THR A 482 35.18 33.55 -10.18
C THR A 482 35.15 32.03 -10.32
N ASP A 483 36.32 31.40 -10.48
CA ASP A 483 36.46 29.95 -10.55
C ASP A 483 35.95 29.24 -9.29
N ASP A 484 36.26 29.79 -8.11
CA ASP A 484 35.88 29.19 -6.83
C ASP A 484 34.36 29.10 -6.66
N ASP A 485 33.63 30.14 -7.07
CA ASP A 485 32.16 30.14 -7.03
C ASP A 485 31.57 29.16 -8.04
N LEU A 486 32.12 29.10 -9.27
CA LEU A 486 31.66 28.12 -10.28
C LEU A 486 31.90 26.69 -9.80
N GLN A 487 33.09 26.42 -9.27
CA GLN A 487 33.47 25.12 -8.72
C GLN A 487 32.54 24.73 -7.57
N SER A 488 32.26 25.64 -6.64
CA SER A 488 31.34 25.38 -5.52
C SER A 488 29.93 25.06 -6.01
N LYS A 489 29.41 25.80 -7.00
CA LYS A 489 28.09 25.55 -7.59
C LYS A 489 28.02 24.20 -8.30
N LEU A 490 29.03 23.87 -9.11
CA LEU A 490 29.11 22.57 -9.80
C LEU A 490 29.14 21.41 -8.81
N ARG A 491 29.97 21.48 -7.76
CA ARG A 491 30.06 20.44 -6.72
C ARG A 491 28.76 20.22 -5.95
N ALA A 492 27.91 21.24 -5.87
CA ALA A 492 26.62 21.19 -5.18
C ALA A 492 25.48 20.67 -6.05
N LEU A 493 25.70 20.41 -7.35
CA LEU A 493 24.66 19.91 -8.24
C LEU A 493 24.22 18.50 -7.84
N VAL A 494 22.91 18.29 -7.82
CA VAL A 494 22.25 17.01 -7.54
C VAL A 494 21.56 16.52 -8.79
N PHE A 495 21.91 15.30 -9.20
CA PHE A 495 21.24 14.57 -10.28
C PHE A 495 20.15 13.66 -9.70
N THR A 496 18.96 13.77 -10.27
CA THR A 496 17.82 12.89 -10.00
C THR A 496 17.52 12.10 -11.27
N PRO A 497 17.84 10.80 -11.33
CA PRO A 497 17.47 9.94 -12.44
C PRO A 497 15.95 9.91 -12.65
N THR A 498 15.53 9.68 -13.89
CA THR A 498 14.12 9.33 -14.18
C THR A 498 13.88 7.89 -13.73
N ALA A 499 13.03 7.69 -12.72
CA ALA A 499 12.66 6.37 -12.22
C ALA A 499 12.01 5.49 -13.31
N ASN A 500 12.20 4.17 -13.21
CA ASN A 500 11.52 3.14 -14.01
C ASN A 500 11.72 3.33 -15.52
N ARG A 501 12.92 3.74 -15.93
CA ARG A 501 13.25 3.98 -17.35
C ARG A 501 13.92 2.78 -18.04
N SER A 502 14.51 1.87 -17.26
CA SER A 502 15.26 0.71 -17.76
C SER A 502 14.97 -0.52 -16.92
N VAL A 503 15.15 -1.72 -17.49
CA VAL A 503 14.93 -3.01 -16.79
C VAL A 503 16.09 -3.37 -15.85
N ILE A 504 17.30 -2.90 -16.15
CA ILE A 504 18.51 -3.27 -15.41
C ILE A 504 19.21 -2.02 -14.88
N SER A 505 19.74 -1.21 -15.80
CA SER A 505 20.40 0.04 -15.49
C SER A 505 20.54 0.88 -16.76
N GLU A 506 20.88 2.15 -16.59
CA GLU A 506 21.21 3.06 -17.69
C GLU A 506 22.31 4.02 -17.27
N THR A 507 23.24 4.31 -18.18
CA THR A 507 24.30 5.30 -17.95
C THR A 507 23.88 6.65 -18.50
N THR A 508 23.95 7.70 -17.70
CA THR A 508 23.85 9.10 -18.10
C THR A 508 25.25 9.68 -18.20
N THR A 509 25.56 10.31 -19.32
CA THR A 509 26.84 11.01 -19.52
C THR A 509 26.60 12.51 -19.47
N PHE A 510 27.42 13.21 -18.71
CA PHE A 510 27.37 14.67 -18.59
C PHE A 510 28.56 15.26 -19.34
N THR A 511 28.28 16.09 -20.35
CA THR A 511 29.28 16.95 -20.97
C THR A 511 29.26 18.29 -20.26
N VAL A 512 30.37 18.66 -19.62
CA VAL A 512 30.57 19.96 -18.97
C VAL A 512 31.50 20.77 -19.87
N GLU A 513 31.04 21.95 -20.28
CA GLU A 513 31.83 22.93 -21.01
C GLU A 513 31.98 24.16 -20.13
N VAL A 514 33.21 24.62 -19.90
CA VAL A 514 33.51 25.84 -19.13
C VAL A 514 34.13 26.86 -20.07
N SER A 515 33.63 28.10 -20.06
CA SER A 515 34.13 29.20 -20.89
C SER A 515 34.34 30.47 -20.08
N ASP A 516 35.43 31.18 -20.38
CA ASP A 516 35.78 32.52 -19.88
C ASP A 516 35.22 33.67 -20.75
N GLY A 517 34.52 33.33 -21.84
CA GLY A 517 33.99 34.28 -22.83
C GLY A 517 34.86 34.46 -24.07
N THR A 518 36.10 33.99 -24.06
CA THR A 518 37.06 34.05 -25.18
C THR A 518 37.55 32.66 -25.62
N ASP A 519 37.75 31.72 -24.69
CA ASP A 519 38.08 30.33 -24.94
C ASP A 519 37.25 29.39 -24.02
N SER A 520 37.39 28.07 -24.21
CA SER A 520 36.62 27.05 -23.49
C SER A 520 37.36 25.73 -23.35
N ASP A 521 37.04 24.99 -22.28
CA ASP A 521 37.40 23.58 -22.10
C ASP A 521 36.15 22.73 -21.95
N SER A 522 36.21 21.46 -22.38
CA SER A 522 35.07 20.55 -22.38
C SER A 522 35.47 19.14 -21.94
N ASP A 523 34.75 18.60 -20.96
CA ASP A 523 34.93 17.23 -20.46
C ASP A 523 33.59 16.48 -20.43
N ASN A 524 33.60 15.23 -20.89
CA ASN A 524 32.44 14.33 -20.87
C ASN A 524 32.71 13.04 -20.06
N THR A 525 33.69 13.07 -19.15
CA THR A 525 34.10 11.90 -18.37
C THR A 525 33.11 11.60 -17.24
N THR A 526 32.38 12.61 -16.76
CA THR A 526 31.43 12.43 -15.67
C THR A 526 30.24 11.58 -16.11
N THR A 527 30.04 10.43 -15.48
CA THR A 527 28.94 9.50 -15.81
C THR A 527 28.29 8.91 -14.55
N VAL A 528 26.97 8.72 -14.61
CA VAL A 528 26.15 8.09 -13.56
C VAL A 528 25.42 6.87 -14.13
N ILE A 529 25.55 5.72 -13.48
CA ILE A 529 24.85 4.48 -13.77
C ILE A 529 23.67 4.35 -12.81
N SER A 530 22.46 4.63 -13.32
CA SER A 530 21.20 4.49 -12.60
C SER A 530 20.71 3.05 -12.69
N SER A 531 20.65 2.34 -11.56
CA SER A 531 20.19 0.95 -11.47
C SER A 531 18.70 0.87 -11.16
N ALA A 532 17.97 0.03 -11.88
CA ALA A 532 16.54 -0.13 -11.73
C ALA A 532 16.18 -0.85 -10.41
N VAL A 533 15.27 -0.27 -9.64
CA VAL A 533 14.71 -0.87 -8.44
C VAL A 533 13.29 -1.36 -8.76
N GLY A 534 13.03 -2.65 -8.53
CA GLY A 534 11.70 -3.21 -8.80
C GLY A 534 10.70 -2.93 -7.68
N PRO A 535 9.39 -3.09 -7.96
CA PRO A 535 8.35 -2.85 -6.97
C PRO A 535 8.49 -3.74 -5.73
N VAL A 536 8.04 -3.22 -4.59
CA VAL A 536 7.92 -3.91 -3.31
C VAL A 536 6.44 -4.20 -3.04
N ILE A 537 6.13 -5.47 -2.79
CA ILE A 537 4.77 -5.95 -2.57
C ILE A 537 4.62 -6.76 -1.28
N SER A 538 3.43 -6.73 -0.69
CA SER A 538 3.08 -7.55 0.49
C SER A 538 1.58 -7.85 0.58
N GLU A 539 1.23 -8.98 1.20
CA GLU A 539 -0.16 -9.40 1.45
C GLU A 539 -0.80 -8.52 2.53
N ILE A 540 -2.04 -8.08 2.30
CA ILE A 540 -2.82 -7.26 3.25
C ILE A 540 -4.04 -8.04 3.75
N THR A 541 -4.81 -8.62 2.84
CA THR A 541 -5.99 -9.43 3.16
C THR A 541 -5.90 -10.75 2.42
N ALA A 542 -5.64 -11.82 3.16
CA ALA A 542 -5.65 -13.18 2.66
C ALA A 542 -7.09 -13.68 2.40
N VAL A 543 -7.20 -14.74 1.60
CA VAL A 543 -8.45 -15.49 1.44
C VAL A 543 -8.75 -16.26 2.72
N THR A 544 -9.98 -16.21 3.21
CA THR A 544 -10.44 -17.05 4.33
C THR A 544 -10.39 -18.52 3.95
N THR A 545 -10.02 -19.41 4.86
CA THR A 545 -9.88 -20.84 4.55
C THR A 545 -10.44 -21.72 5.68
N PRO A 546 -11.26 -22.74 5.36
CA PRO A 546 -11.91 -22.97 4.06
C PRO A 546 -12.88 -21.82 3.67
N THR A 547 -13.21 -21.68 2.37
CA THR A 547 -14.16 -20.68 1.86
C THR A 547 -15.17 -21.28 0.90
N ASN A 548 -16.44 -20.87 1.02
CA ASN A 548 -17.51 -21.18 0.06
C ASN A 548 -17.65 -20.16 -1.09
N ASP A 549 -16.85 -19.09 -1.09
CA ASP A 549 -16.73 -18.19 -2.22
C ASP A 549 -15.68 -18.74 -3.21
N ASN A 550 -16.14 -19.14 -4.40
CA ASN A 550 -15.30 -19.60 -5.50
C ASN A 550 -14.73 -18.46 -6.36
N THR A 551 -14.99 -17.21 -6.00
CA THR A 551 -14.39 -16.00 -6.57
C THR A 551 -13.83 -15.09 -5.47
N PRO A 552 -12.99 -15.61 -4.56
CA PRO A 552 -12.61 -14.89 -3.36
C PRO A 552 -11.81 -13.63 -3.72
N SER A 553 -12.02 -12.59 -2.92
CA SER A 553 -11.24 -11.35 -3.02
C SER A 553 -9.91 -11.50 -2.26
N TYR A 554 -8.83 -11.04 -2.87
CA TYR A 554 -7.48 -11.01 -2.31
C TYR A 554 -6.92 -9.59 -2.39
N THR A 555 -6.25 -9.12 -1.34
CA THR A 555 -5.66 -7.76 -1.33
C THR A 555 -4.17 -7.79 -1.01
N PHE A 556 -3.37 -7.16 -1.87
CA PHE A 556 -1.94 -6.90 -1.67
C PHE A 556 -1.65 -5.40 -1.79
N THR A 557 -0.49 -4.93 -1.33
CA THR A 557 -0.04 -3.55 -1.56
C THR A 557 1.17 -3.52 -2.49
N THR A 558 1.35 -2.40 -3.21
CA THR A 558 2.55 -2.08 -4.02
C THR A 558 2.99 -0.64 -3.78
N ASN A 559 4.29 -0.36 -3.82
CA ASN A 559 4.83 1.00 -3.74
C ASN A 559 4.91 1.72 -5.09
N GLU A 560 4.62 1.02 -6.20
CA GLU A 560 4.80 1.53 -7.57
C GLU A 560 3.65 1.14 -8.49
N THR A 561 3.47 1.92 -9.56
CA THR A 561 2.56 1.64 -10.67
C THR A 561 3.16 0.61 -11.62
N GLY A 562 2.32 0.03 -12.48
CA GLY A 562 2.77 -0.92 -13.49
C GLY A 562 1.70 -1.95 -13.82
N THR A 563 2.12 -3.20 -14.00
CA THR A 563 1.23 -4.33 -14.29
C THR A 563 1.54 -5.50 -13.37
N PHE A 564 0.53 -6.27 -12.95
CA PHE A 564 0.76 -7.50 -12.22
C PHE A 564 0.38 -8.74 -13.02
N SER A 565 0.99 -9.86 -12.65
CA SER A 565 0.64 -11.18 -13.15
C SER A 565 0.43 -12.15 -11.98
N LEU A 566 -0.49 -13.08 -12.16
CA LEU A 566 -0.60 -14.25 -11.28
C LEU A 566 0.14 -15.44 -11.86
N GLY A 567 0.77 -16.21 -10.98
CA GLY A 567 1.34 -17.52 -11.27
C GLY A 567 0.71 -18.62 -10.41
N GLY A 568 1.09 -19.87 -10.69
CA GLY A 568 0.55 -21.04 -10.01
C GLY A 568 -0.83 -21.45 -10.56
N SER A 569 -1.70 -21.91 -9.66
CA SER A 569 -3.04 -22.41 -10.00
C SER A 569 -4.13 -21.32 -9.98
N CYS A 570 -3.77 -20.05 -9.82
CA CYS A 570 -4.71 -18.93 -9.78
C CYS A 570 -4.56 -18.01 -11.01
N GLY A 571 -5.68 -17.45 -11.45
CA GLY A 571 -5.78 -16.29 -12.34
C GLY A 571 -6.59 -15.17 -11.68
N THR A 572 -6.92 -14.14 -12.45
CA THR A 572 -7.79 -13.05 -11.99
C THR A 572 -8.68 -12.52 -13.10
N SER A 573 -9.93 -12.17 -12.76
CA SER A 573 -10.82 -11.40 -13.64
C SER A 573 -10.65 -9.89 -13.49
N SER A 574 -9.84 -9.44 -12.52
CA SER A 574 -9.54 -8.03 -12.29
C SER A 574 -8.56 -7.48 -13.33
N SER A 575 -8.60 -6.16 -13.55
CA SER A 575 -7.60 -5.51 -14.41
C SER A 575 -6.19 -5.72 -13.84
N THR A 576 -5.26 -6.14 -14.69
CA THR A 576 -3.85 -6.31 -14.31
C THR A 576 -3.07 -5.01 -14.24
N THR A 577 -3.67 -3.88 -14.62
CA THR A 577 -3.03 -2.56 -14.59
C THR A 577 -3.12 -1.92 -13.21
N ILE A 578 -1.99 -1.47 -12.69
CA ILE A 578 -1.86 -0.76 -11.42
C ILE A 578 -1.69 0.73 -11.73
N GLY A 579 -2.80 1.48 -11.65
CA GLY A 579 -2.83 2.91 -11.92
C GLY A 579 -2.40 3.81 -10.75
N GLY A 580 -2.14 3.25 -9.58
CA GLY A 580 -1.74 3.98 -8.37
C GLY A 580 -1.09 3.05 -7.34
N THR A 581 -0.40 3.64 -6.36
CA THR A 581 0.29 2.92 -5.29
C THR A 581 -0.65 2.63 -4.12
N GLY A 582 -0.29 1.66 -3.26
CA GLY A 582 -1.09 1.22 -2.12
C GLY A 582 -1.83 -0.09 -2.37
N ASN A 583 -3.00 -0.23 -1.74
CA ASN A 583 -3.75 -1.49 -1.70
C ASN A 583 -4.47 -1.77 -3.02
N GLN A 584 -4.20 -2.95 -3.57
CA GLN A 584 -4.79 -3.51 -4.76
C GLN A 584 -5.63 -4.73 -4.38
N THR A 585 -6.95 -4.63 -4.56
CA THR A 585 -7.87 -5.74 -4.36
C THR A 585 -8.20 -6.38 -5.70
N ILE A 586 -8.05 -7.70 -5.77
CA ILE A 586 -8.30 -8.51 -6.97
C ILE A 586 -9.27 -9.65 -6.64
N THR A 587 -10.01 -10.09 -7.65
CA THR A 587 -10.83 -11.31 -7.59
C THR A 587 -10.03 -12.46 -8.14
N LEU A 588 -9.84 -13.52 -7.36
CA LEU A 588 -9.17 -14.73 -7.81
C LEU A 588 -10.12 -15.60 -8.64
N THR A 589 -9.61 -16.13 -9.74
CA THR A 589 -10.31 -17.03 -10.67
C THR A 589 -9.36 -18.15 -11.08
N GLN A 590 -9.83 -19.09 -11.91
CA GLN A 590 -8.96 -20.07 -12.54
C GLN A 590 -7.96 -19.38 -13.48
N THR A 591 -6.94 -20.12 -13.94
CA THR A 591 -5.87 -19.60 -14.82
C THR A 591 -6.36 -19.08 -16.18
N ASP A 592 -7.62 -19.33 -16.54
CA ASP A 592 -8.26 -18.75 -17.73
C ASP A 592 -8.75 -17.31 -17.52
N ASN A 593 -8.55 -16.74 -16.32
CA ASN A 593 -8.92 -15.39 -15.93
C ASN A 593 -10.43 -15.11 -16.01
N SER A 594 -11.27 -16.14 -16.04
CA SER A 594 -12.72 -15.98 -16.19
C SER A 594 -13.53 -16.96 -15.36
N SER A 595 -13.15 -18.23 -15.31
CA SER A 595 -13.91 -19.26 -14.60
C SER A 595 -13.68 -19.15 -13.09
N ALA A 596 -14.74 -19.34 -12.30
CA ALA A 596 -14.61 -19.44 -10.86
C ALA A 596 -13.69 -20.60 -10.46
N LEU A 597 -13.01 -20.45 -9.32
CA LEU A 597 -12.18 -21.51 -8.74
C LEU A 597 -13.00 -22.78 -8.53
N SER A 598 -12.38 -23.93 -8.72
CA SER A 598 -13.00 -25.22 -8.42
C SER A 598 -12.69 -25.62 -6.98
N ASP A 599 -13.55 -26.45 -6.39
CA ASP A 599 -13.29 -26.99 -5.06
C ASP A 599 -11.92 -27.68 -5.02
N GLY A 600 -11.11 -27.32 -4.02
CA GLY A 600 -9.73 -27.76 -3.93
C GLY A 600 -8.84 -26.84 -3.09
N THR A 601 -7.62 -27.30 -2.87
CA THR A 601 -6.59 -26.54 -2.14
C THR A 601 -5.66 -25.81 -3.10
N TYR A 602 -5.48 -24.51 -2.87
CA TYR A 602 -4.63 -23.61 -3.62
C TYR A 602 -3.44 -23.21 -2.74
N SER A 603 -2.23 -23.64 -3.10
CA SER A 603 -1.01 -23.46 -2.29
C SER A 603 0.20 -22.93 -3.06
N ASP A 604 0.05 -22.71 -4.37
CA ASP A 604 1.12 -22.33 -5.29
C ASP A 604 0.88 -20.97 -5.96
N CYS A 605 -0.22 -20.29 -5.60
CA CYS A 605 -0.58 -19.02 -6.20
C CYS A 605 0.42 -17.93 -5.81
N THR A 606 0.90 -17.20 -6.82
CA THR A 606 1.89 -16.13 -6.65
C THR A 606 1.46 -14.89 -7.40
N ILE A 607 1.93 -13.73 -6.94
CA ILE A 607 1.75 -12.47 -7.63
C ILE A 607 3.10 -11.79 -7.84
N THR A 608 3.31 -11.25 -9.04
CA THR A 608 4.48 -10.46 -9.40
C THR A 608 4.01 -9.14 -9.99
N VAL A 609 4.56 -8.03 -9.54
CA VAL A 609 4.31 -6.70 -10.12
C VAL A 609 5.52 -6.29 -10.94
N THR A 610 5.30 -5.83 -12.17
CA THR A 610 6.31 -5.28 -13.07
C THR A 610 6.03 -3.80 -13.24
N ASP A 611 7.01 -2.95 -12.91
CA ASP A 611 6.91 -1.51 -13.12
C ASP A 611 6.85 -1.12 -14.61
N ASP A 612 6.66 0.17 -14.87
CA ASP A 612 6.64 0.72 -16.23
C ASP A 612 8.00 0.62 -16.95
N GLY A 613 9.09 0.42 -16.20
CA GLY A 613 10.45 0.19 -16.70
C GLY A 613 10.72 -1.27 -17.09
N GLY A 614 9.77 -2.17 -16.80
CA GLY A 614 9.86 -3.60 -17.08
C GLY A 614 10.59 -4.41 -16.01
N LYS A 615 10.92 -3.82 -14.86
CA LYS A 615 11.55 -4.54 -13.75
C LYS A 615 10.48 -5.14 -12.83
N ALA A 616 10.62 -6.43 -12.58
CA ALA A 616 9.69 -7.19 -11.75
C ALA A 616 10.07 -7.15 -10.27
N SER A 617 9.06 -7.18 -9.41
CA SER A 617 9.17 -7.43 -7.98
C SER A 617 9.70 -8.83 -7.71
N SER A 618 10.13 -9.09 -6.47
CA SER A 618 10.18 -10.48 -6.00
C SER A 618 8.75 -11.05 -5.98
N PRO A 619 8.53 -12.32 -6.38
CA PRO A 619 7.21 -12.93 -6.31
C PRO A 619 6.68 -12.99 -4.87
N LEU A 620 5.45 -12.56 -4.66
CA LEU A 620 4.73 -12.70 -3.40
C LEU A 620 3.86 -13.96 -3.48
N SER A 621 4.06 -14.89 -2.55
CA SER A 621 3.18 -16.05 -2.39
C SER A 621 1.88 -15.63 -1.71
N ILE A 622 0.75 -16.04 -2.30
CA ILE A 622 -0.56 -15.91 -1.66
C ILE A 622 -0.67 -17.00 -0.60
N SER A 623 -1.13 -16.64 0.60
CA SER A 623 -1.36 -17.62 1.68
C SER A 623 -2.28 -18.76 1.22
N SER A 624 -1.94 -20.00 1.54
CA SER A 624 -2.70 -21.17 1.05
C SER A 624 -4.14 -21.17 1.57
N PHE A 625 -5.09 -21.49 0.68
CA PHE A 625 -6.50 -21.53 1.00
C PHE A 625 -7.19 -22.73 0.33
N THR A 626 -8.33 -23.15 0.87
CA THR A 626 -9.18 -24.21 0.30
C THR A 626 -10.52 -23.62 -0.09
N VAL A 627 -10.92 -23.83 -1.35
CA VAL A 627 -12.27 -23.54 -1.83
C VAL A 627 -13.09 -24.81 -1.66
N ASP A 628 -14.26 -24.67 -1.08
CA ASP A 628 -15.24 -25.74 -0.91
C ASP A 628 -16.63 -25.13 -1.07
N THR A 629 -17.30 -25.43 -2.19
CA THR A 629 -18.64 -24.94 -2.51
C THR A 629 -19.69 -26.03 -2.43
N THR A 630 -19.31 -27.22 -1.96
CA THR A 630 -20.19 -28.38 -1.91
C THR A 630 -20.89 -28.42 -0.55
N PRO A 631 -22.23 -28.33 -0.50
CA PRO A 631 -22.94 -28.43 0.77
C PRO A 631 -22.84 -29.80 1.43
N PRO A 632 -22.90 -29.86 2.78
CA PRO A 632 -22.93 -31.12 3.49
C PRO A 632 -24.23 -31.88 3.17
N THR A 633 -24.19 -33.20 3.24
CA THR A 633 -25.30 -34.12 2.96
C THR A 633 -25.46 -35.13 4.10
N LEU A 634 -26.71 -35.46 4.43
CA LEU A 634 -27.02 -36.44 5.46
C LEU A 634 -26.65 -37.86 4.97
N SER A 635 -25.68 -38.48 5.63
CA SER A 635 -25.19 -39.83 5.30
C SER A 635 -25.97 -40.92 6.03
N SER A 636 -26.35 -40.68 7.29
CA SER A 636 -27.18 -41.61 8.08
C SER A 636 -27.81 -40.92 9.28
N SER A 637 -28.83 -41.55 9.86
CA SER A 637 -29.46 -41.11 11.11
C SER A 637 -29.73 -42.30 12.04
N SER A 638 -29.81 -42.02 13.34
CA SER A 638 -30.35 -42.93 14.35
C SER A 638 -31.29 -42.12 15.25
N PRO A 639 -32.59 -42.40 15.28
CA PRO A 639 -33.30 -43.42 14.50
C PRO A 639 -33.15 -43.27 12.98
N THR A 640 -33.16 -44.39 12.25
CA THR A 640 -33.28 -44.36 10.79
C THR A 640 -34.68 -43.92 10.41
N ASP A 641 -34.86 -43.41 9.20
CA ASP A 641 -36.19 -43.14 8.65
C ASP A 641 -37.09 -44.39 8.71
N ASP A 642 -38.37 -44.18 9.03
CA ASP A 642 -39.41 -45.18 9.29
C ASP A 642 -39.09 -46.19 10.41
N ALA A 643 -38.13 -45.89 11.30
CA ALA A 643 -37.86 -46.77 12.45
C ALA A 643 -39.04 -46.83 13.41
N SER A 644 -39.21 -47.96 14.10
CA SER A 644 -40.28 -48.20 15.08
C SER A 644 -39.73 -48.75 16.38
N GLY A 645 -40.51 -48.63 17.46
CA GLY A 645 -40.09 -49.10 18.79
C GLY A 645 -38.97 -48.25 19.40
N ILE A 646 -38.85 -46.97 19.03
CA ILE A 646 -37.80 -46.11 19.57
C ILE A 646 -38.11 -45.77 21.02
N ASN A 647 -37.14 -46.01 21.90
CA ASN A 647 -37.27 -45.64 23.31
C ASN A 647 -37.41 -44.11 23.45
N THR A 648 -38.38 -43.66 24.23
CA THR A 648 -38.75 -42.24 24.37
C THR A 648 -37.65 -41.35 24.96
N GLY A 649 -36.65 -41.91 25.64
CA GLY A 649 -35.49 -41.18 26.16
C GLY A 649 -34.26 -41.17 25.23
N SER A 650 -34.36 -41.69 24.02
CA SER A 650 -33.22 -41.80 23.09
C SER A 650 -32.84 -40.46 22.49
N ASP A 651 -31.53 -40.23 22.33
CA ASP A 651 -31.03 -39.13 21.49
C ASP A 651 -31.30 -39.42 20.01
N ILE A 652 -31.48 -38.36 19.23
CA ILE A 652 -31.55 -38.42 17.77
C ILE A 652 -30.20 -37.96 17.23
N THR A 653 -29.51 -38.82 16.48
CA THR A 653 -28.19 -38.54 15.91
C THR A 653 -28.25 -38.53 14.39
N LEU A 654 -27.61 -37.54 13.78
CA LEU A 654 -27.53 -37.33 12.34
C LEU A 654 -26.06 -37.22 11.96
N THR A 655 -25.60 -38.07 11.05
CA THR A 655 -24.21 -38.08 10.57
C THR A 655 -24.16 -37.57 9.14
N PHE A 656 -23.37 -36.53 8.90
CA PHE A 656 -23.14 -35.93 7.59
C PHE A 656 -21.88 -36.52 6.92
N ASN A 657 -21.71 -36.28 5.62
CA ASN A 657 -20.55 -36.74 4.84
C ASN A 657 -19.24 -35.99 5.16
N GLU A 658 -19.33 -34.90 5.93
CA GLU A 658 -18.25 -33.99 6.24
C GLU A 658 -18.50 -33.25 7.56
N ASN A 659 -17.50 -32.53 8.04
CA ASN A 659 -17.62 -31.77 9.29
C ASN A 659 -18.60 -30.61 9.13
N ILE A 660 -19.44 -30.42 10.14
CA ILE A 660 -20.51 -29.43 10.14
C ILE A 660 -20.34 -28.41 11.28
N ALA A 661 -21.09 -27.32 11.18
CA ALA A 661 -21.27 -26.27 12.17
C ALA A 661 -22.75 -25.84 12.21
N PHE A 662 -23.14 -25.17 13.29
CA PHE A 662 -24.45 -24.54 13.35
C PHE A 662 -24.45 -23.28 12.48
N GLY A 663 -25.45 -23.17 11.60
CA GLY A 663 -25.70 -22.00 10.77
C GLY A 663 -26.75 -21.08 11.42
N THR A 664 -27.84 -20.83 10.70
CA THR A 664 -28.98 -20.02 11.16
C THR A 664 -30.32 -20.72 10.97
N GLY A 665 -31.29 -20.45 11.84
CA GLY A 665 -32.63 -21.02 11.75
C GLY A 665 -32.86 -22.12 12.77
N ASN A 666 -33.74 -23.07 12.43
CA ASN A 666 -34.29 -23.99 13.42
C ASN A 666 -34.13 -25.45 13.02
N ILE A 667 -34.02 -26.30 14.04
CA ILE A 667 -34.29 -27.73 13.97
C ILE A 667 -35.61 -27.95 14.71
N GLU A 668 -36.53 -28.71 14.14
CA GLU A 668 -37.83 -29.02 14.73
C GLU A 668 -37.97 -30.53 14.86
N VAL A 669 -38.42 -30.98 16.03
CA VAL A 669 -38.84 -32.35 16.28
C VAL A 669 -40.33 -32.30 16.55
N ILE A 670 -41.11 -32.82 15.61
CA ILE A 670 -42.56 -32.64 15.58
C ILE A 670 -43.22 -33.98 15.83
N ASP A 671 -44.06 -34.05 16.86
CA ASP A 671 -44.99 -35.15 17.07
C ASP A 671 -46.17 -34.98 16.08
N GLU A 672 -46.20 -35.83 15.08
CA GLU A 672 -47.22 -35.86 14.03
C GLU A 672 -48.52 -36.55 14.51
N THR A 673 -48.51 -37.18 15.69
CA THR A 673 -49.67 -37.85 16.30
C THR A 673 -50.42 -36.89 17.21
N ASP A 674 -49.70 -36.23 18.11
CA ASP A 674 -50.19 -35.15 18.96
C ASP A 674 -49.09 -34.10 19.15
N ALA A 675 -49.26 -32.92 18.55
CA ALA A 675 -48.25 -31.87 18.53
C ALA A 675 -47.87 -31.29 19.92
N SER A 676 -48.45 -31.79 21.02
CA SER A 676 -48.27 -31.28 22.38
C SER A 676 -46.83 -31.41 22.91
N ASN A 677 -46.07 -32.44 22.49
CA ASN A 677 -44.65 -32.64 22.85
C ASN A 677 -43.69 -32.36 21.66
N SER A 678 -44.13 -31.55 20.69
CA SER A 678 -43.25 -31.02 19.64
C SER A 678 -42.36 -29.90 20.20
N PHE A 679 -41.13 -29.80 19.71
CA PHE A 679 -40.21 -28.73 20.11
C PHE A 679 -39.34 -28.22 18.97
N THR A 680 -38.87 -26.98 19.15
CA THR A 680 -37.99 -26.27 18.21
C THR A 680 -36.70 -25.89 18.91
N ILE A 681 -35.58 -26.14 18.25
CA ILE A 681 -34.24 -25.76 18.67
C ILE A 681 -33.78 -24.63 17.74
N ASP A 682 -33.52 -23.45 18.32
CA ASP A 682 -32.81 -22.36 17.63
C ASP A 682 -31.32 -22.70 17.59
N VAL A 683 -30.77 -22.94 16.40
CA VAL A 683 -29.36 -23.34 16.25
C VAL A 683 -28.38 -22.21 16.60
N GLY A 684 -28.84 -20.97 16.66
CA GLY A 684 -28.05 -19.84 17.16
C GLY A 684 -27.84 -19.90 18.68
N ASN A 685 -28.65 -20.68 19.40
CA ASN A 685 -28.50 -20.93 20.83
C ASN A 685 -29.05 -22.32 21.22
N PRO A 686 -28.38 -23.41 20.81
CA PRO A 686 -28.92 -24.76 20.88
C PRO A 686 -28.97 -25.35 22.30
N GLY A 687 -28.35 -24.69 23.28
CA GLY A 687 -28.30 -25.14 24.67
C GLY A 687 -27.72 -26.56 24.82
N ALA A 688 -28.34 -27.38 25.67
CA ALA A 688 -28.01 -28.80 25.81
C ALA A 688 -28.84 -29.70 24.87
N GLN A 689 -29.77 -29.13 24.10
CA GLN A 689 -30.70 -29.89 23.26
C GLN A 689 -30.11 -30.26 21.91
N ALA A 690 -29.09 -29.55 21.42
CA ALA A 690 -28.34 -29.96 20.24
C ALA A 690 -26.84 -29.70 20.41
N SER A 691 -26.02 -30.62 19.90
CA SER A 691 -24.57 -30.48 19.87
C SER A 691 -24.00 -31.04 18.57
N ILE A 692 -22.89 -30.47 18.12
CA ILE A 692 -22.16 -30.91 16.93
C ILE A 692 -20.75 -31.34 17.35
N SER A 693 -20.33 -32.51 16.87
CA SER A 693 -18.97 -33.01 17.00
C SER A 693 -18.50 -33.58 15.67
N GLY A 694 -17.65 -32.83 14.96
CA GLY A 694 -17.20 -33.20 13.61
C GLY A 694 -18.39 -33.23 12.65
N ALA A 695 -18.66 -34.40 12.06
CA ALA A 695 -19.77 -34.62 11.13
C ALA A 695 -21.10 -35.01 11.79
N VAL A 696 -21.16 -35.10 13.13
CA VAL A 696 -22.32 -35.65 13.84
C VAL A 696 -23.06 -34.56 14.59
N LEU A 697 -24.34 -34.38 14.26
CA LEU A 697 -25.32 -33.63 15.03
C LEU A 697 -26.03 -34.59 15.99
N THR A 698 -26.04 -34.27 17.27
CA THR A 698 -26.81 -34.99 18.30
C THR A 698 -27.88 -34.07 18.85
N ILE A 699 -29.13 -34.50 18.79
CA ILE A 699 -30.31 -33.83 19.33
C ILE A 699 -30.76 -34.62 20.56
N ASN A 700 -30.75 -33.96 21.72
CA ASN A 700 -31.27 -34.48 22.96
C ASN A 700 -32.62 -33.80 23.26
N PRO A 701 -33.73 -34.55 23.30
CA PRO A 701 -35.06 -33.97 23.55
C PRO A 701 -35.22 -33.23 24.88
N GLY A 702 -34.32 -33.43 25.85
CA GLY A 702 -34.33 -32.79 27.17
C GLY A 702 -35.38 -33.36 28.14
N SER A 703 -36.54 -33.77 27.63
CA SER A 703 -37.55 -34.60 28.30
C SER A 703 -37.86 -35.81 27.42
N ASN A 704 -38.37 -36.90 28.01
CA ASN A 704 -38.77 -38.05 27.22
C ASN A 704 -39.85 -37.65 26.21
N LEU A 705 -39.74 -38.17 24.99
CA LEU A 705 -40.77 -38.09 23.96
C LEU A 705 -42.04 -38.83 24.43
N ASP A 706 -43.18 -38.55 23.80
CA ASP A 706 -44.41 -39.28 24.08
C ASP A 706 -44.31 -40.71 23.53
N ALA A 707 -44.82 -41.68 24.30
CA ALA A 707 -44.92 -43.07 23.85
C ALA A 707 -46.04 -43.20 22.81
N SER A 708 -45.96 -44.22 21.94
CA SER A 708 -46.98 -44.47 20.91
C SER A 708 -47.19 -43.32 19.91
N SER A 709 -46.16 -42.50 19.68
CA SER A 709 -46.22 -41.31 18.84
C SER A 709 -45.30 -41.42 17.63
N ASN A 710 -45.74 -40.87 16.50
CA ASN A 710 -44.96 -40.66 15.29
C ASN A 710 -44.27 -39.29 15.34
N TYR A 711 -42.94 -39.27 15.33
CA TYR A 711 -42.12 -38.05 15.31
C TYR A 711 -41.46 -37.85 13.96
N SER A 712 -41.37 -36.60 13.51
CA SER A 712 -40.55 -36.19 12.36
C SER A 712 -39.49 -35.16 12.74
N VAL A 713 -38.33 -35.24 12.09
CA VAL A 713 -37.24 -34.28 12.26
C VAL A 713 -37.19 -33.37 11.03
N ARG A 714 -37.33 -32.07 11.25
CA ARG A 714 -37.24 -31.03 10.22
C ARG A 714 -36.06 -30.11 10.52
N ILE A 715 -35.32 -29.75 9.48
CA ILE A 715 -34.11 -28.95 9.58
C ILE A 715 -34.23 -27.83 8.56
N ALA A 716 -34.20 -26.57 9.00
CA ALA A 716 -34.20 -25.46 8.07
C ALA A 716 -32.95 -25.51 7.16
N ALA A 717 -33.10 -25.10 5.89
CA ALA A 717 -32.03 -25.18 4.87
C ALA A 717 -30.77 -24.32 5.13
N THR A 718 -30.69 -23.65 6.28
CA THR A 718 -29.51 -22.88 6.72
C THR A 718 -29.11 -23.25 8.15
N ALA A 719 -29.79 -24.21 8.78
CA ALA A 719 -29.59 -24.53 10.20
C ALA A 719 -28.25 -25.24 10.46
N ILE A 720 -27.75 -25.95 9.45
CA ILE A 720 -26.50 -26.69 9.49
C ILE A 720 -25.68 -26.26 8.29
N ASP A 721 -24.47 -25.77 8.54
CA ASP A 721 -23.48 -25.45 7.52
C ASP A 721 -22.32 -26.44 7.63
N ASP A 722 -21.48 -26.54 6.60
CA ASP A 722 -20.14 -27.11 6.75
C ASP A 722 -19.18 -26.08 7.38
N ILE A 723 -17.88 -26.39 7.41
CA ILE A 723 -16.85 -25.49 7.93
C ILE A 723 -16.53 -24.33 6.97
N ALA A 724 -16.80 -24.48 5.67
CA ALA A 724 -16.63 -23.44 4.65
C ALA A 724 -17.81 -22.45 4.59
N GLY A 725 -18.94 -22.80 5.22
CA GLY A 725 -20.18 -22.04 5.26
C GLY A 725 -21.22 -22.46 4.21
N ASN A 726 -21.10 -23.62 3.55
CA ASN A 726 -22.17 -24.11 2.68
C ASN A 726 -23.29 -24.74 3.50
N SER A 727 -24.52 -24.32 3.25
CA SER A 727 -25.68 -24.80 4.02
C SER A 727 -26.25 -26.11 3.52
N TYR A 728 -26.50 -27.04 4.43
CA TYR A 728 -27.29 -28.24 4.18
C TYR A 728 -28.67 -27.86 3.63
N ALA A 729 -29.12 -28.54 2.57
CA ALA A 729 -30.43 -28.30 1.94
C ALA A 729 -31.63 -28.41 2.91
N GLY A 730 -31.45 -29.04 4.06
CA GLY A 730 -32.45 -29.16 5.11
C GLY A 730 -33.45 -30.29 4.87
N ILE A 731 -34.36 -30.45 5.83
CA ILE A 731 -35.49 -31.37 5.79
C ILE A 731 -36.75 -30.55 6.06
N THR A 732 -37.64 -30.42 5.08
CA THR A 732 -38.79 -29.49 5.13
C THR A 732 -40.14 -30.16 5.34
N ASN A 733 -40.18 -31.50 5.36
CA ASN A 733 -41.41 -32.27 5.44
C ASN A 733 -41.30 -33.35 6.53
N GLY A 734 -42.44 -33.88 6.97
CA GLY A 734 -42.51 -34.89 8.03
C GLY A 734 -42.27 -36.34 7.60
N THR A 735 -41.80 -36.57 6.37
CA THR A 735 -41.64 -37.93 5.79
C THR A 735 -40.22 -38.28 5.36
N THR A 736 -39.29 -37.32 5.38
CA THR A 736 -37.89 -37.57 4.98
C THR A 736 -37.04 -38.15 6.11
N LEU A 737 -37.37 -37.82 7.34
CA LEU A 737 -36.80 -38.43 8.53
C LEU A 737 -37.88 -38.48 9.60
N ASN A 738 -38.49 -39.66 9.74
CA ASN A 738 -39.54 -39.92 10.71
C ASN A 738 -39.32 -41.25 11.44
N PHE A 739 -39.88 -41.38 12.64
CA PHE A 739 -39.82 -42.60 13.43
C PHE A 739 -40.98 -42.66 14.43
N THR A 740 -41.30 -43.86 14.89
CA THR A 740 -42.34 -44.09 15.91
C THR A 740 -41.71 -44.51 17.24
N THR A 741 -42.17 -43.90 18.33
CA THR A 741 -41.79 -44.30 19.69
C THR A 741 -42.53 -45.56 20.10
N ASN A 742 -41.95 -46.29 21.07
CA ASN A 742 -42.47 -47.58 21.51
C ASN A 742 -43.92 -47.52 22.02
N PHE A 743 -44.72 -48.55 21.73
CA PHE A 743 -46.04 -48.75 22.32
C PHE A 743 -45.91 -49.66 23.54
N PRO A 744 -46.57 -49.33 24.68
CA PRO A 744 -46.55 -50.22 25.82
C PRO A 744 -47.31 -51.53 25.50
N PRO A 745 -46.93 -52.66 26.14
CA PRO A 745 -47.60 -53.92 25.95
C PRO A 745 -49.10 -53.85 26.29
N THR A 746 -49.88 -54.73 25.66
CA THR A 746 -51.33 -54.86 25.91
C THR A 746 -51.65 -56.22 26.48
N LEU A 747 -52.55 -56.28 27.47
CA LEU A 747 -53.01 -57.56 28.03
C LEU A 747 -54.09 -58.15 27.13
N THR A 748 -53.88 -59.37 26.64
CA THR A 748 -54.82 -60.05 25.73
C THR A 748 -55.67 -61.08 26.45
N VAL A 749 -55.17 -61.69 27.53
CA VAL A 749 -55.89 -62.69 28.32
C VAL A 749 -55.59 -62.48 29.80
N ASN A 750 -56.64 -62.51 30.65
CA ASN A 750 -56.53 -62.50 32.10
C ASN A 750 -57.77 -63.15 32.72
N ASN A 751 -57.86 -64.46 32.59
CA ASN A 751 -59.05 -65.23 32.96
C ASN A 751 -59.08 -65.64 34.45
N GLY A 752 -58.01 -65.34 35.19
CA GLY A 752 -57.79 -65.84 36.54
C GLY A 752 -57.59 -67.36 36.60
N LEU A 753 -57.37 -67.86 37.81
CA LEU A 753 -57.19 -69.28 38.10
C LEU A 753 -58.23 -69.73 39.12
N THR A 754 -58.80 -70.92 38.91
CA THR A 754 -59.59 -71.62 39.94
C THR A 754 -58.87 -72.92 40.24
N VAL A 755 -58.55 -73.14 41.52
CA VAL A 755 -57.79 -74.30 41.99
C VAL A 755 -58.43 -74.83 43.27
N ASN A 756 -58.34 -76.13 43.51
CA ASN A 756 -58.74 -76.69 44.80
C ASN A 756 -57.62 -76.49 45.82
N GLU A 757 -57.96 -76.29 47.08
CA GLU A 757 -56.98 -76.17 48.15
C GLU A 757 -56.05 -77.40 48.19
N GLY A 758 -54.74 -77.15 48.34
CA GLY A 758 -53.71 -78.19 48.33
C GLY A 758 -53.28 -78.68 46.94
N GLU A 759 -53.98 -78.30 45.88
CA GLU A 759 -53.61 -78.63 44.50
C GLU A 759 -52.74 -77.54 43.86
N ASN A 760 -51.99 -77.93 42.82
CA ASN A 760 -51.12 -77.01 42.07
C ASN A 760 -51.81 -76.57 40.77
N GLY A 761 -52.17 -75.29 40.68
CA GLY A 761 -52.81 -74.71 39.50
C GLY A 761 -51.80 -74.23 38.46
N LEU A 762 -52.11 -74.47 37.19
CA LEU A 762 -51.34 -73.97 36.04
C LEU A 762 -51.81 -72.58 35.61
N ILE A 763 -50.87 -71.66 35.43
CA ILE A 763 -51.09 -70.38 34.78
C ILE A 763 -50.37 -70.44 33.43
N ASP A 764 -51.08 -70.88 32.40
CA ASP A 764 -50.60 -70.92 31.01
C ASP A 764 -51.02 -69.67 30.23
N SER A 765 -50.69 -69.60 28.94
CA SER A 765 -51.11 -68.50 28.06
C SER A 765 -52.61 -68.44 27.75
N GLY A 766 -53.38 -69.47 28.11
CA GLY A 766 -54.84 -69.45 28.12
C GLY A 766 -55.43 -68.79 29.37
N LYS A 767 -54.65 -68.67 30.45
CA LYS A 767 -55.03 -67.98 31.69
C LYS A 767 -54.53 -66.54 31.75
N LEU A 768 -53.28 -66.31 31.35
CA LEU A 768 -52.65 -64.99 31.36
C LEU A 768 -51.84 -64.81 30.07
N ASN A 769 -52.07 -63.73 29.33
CA ASN A 769 -51.31 -63.44 28.11
C ASN A 769 -51.28 -61.95 27.79
N ALA A 770 -50.20 -61.52 27.16
CA ALA A 770 -50.01 -60.16 26.66
C ALA A 770 -49.47 -60.19 25.22
N SER A 771 -49.69 -59.10 24.49
CA SER A 771 -49.14 -58.87 23.17
C SER A 771 -48.55 -57.47 23.07
N ASP A 772 -47.63 -57.31 22.15
CA ASP A 772 -46.98 -56.03 21.85
C ASP A 772 -46.96 -55.83 20.33
N THR A 773 -47.18 -54.60 19.89
CA THR A 773 -47.32 -54.29 18.46
C THR A 773 -45.97 -54.31 17.74
N GLU A 774 -44.88 -53.99 18.45
CA GLU A 774 -43.51 -54.02 17.96
C GLU A 774 -42.88 -55.42 18.13
N GLY A 775 -43.50 -56.25 18.96
CA GLY A 775 -43.10 -57.62 19.22
C GLY A 775 -41.93 -57.71 20.21
N GLY A 776 -41.23 -58.85 20.21
CA GLY A 776 -40.16 -59.11 21.17
C GLY A 776 -40.62 -59.84 22.44
N THR A 777 -39.67 -60.02 23.37
CA THR A 777 -39.91 -60.78 24.60
C THR A 777 -40.59 -59.91 25.65
N LEU A 778 -41.76 -60.36 26.11
CA LEU A 778 -42.49 -59.72 27.19
C LEU A 778 -42.10 -60.30 28.54
N THR A 779 -41.86 -59.39 29.48
CA THR A 779 -41.51 -59.70 30.87
C THR A 779 -42.64 -59.26 31.78
N PHE A 780 -43.14 -60.19 32.58
CA PHE A 780 -44.11 -59.95 33.62
C PHE A 780 -43.35 -59.79 34.95
N THR A 781 -43.57 -58.69 35.66
CA THR A 781 -42.92 -58.42 36.95
C THR A 781 -43.97 -58.41 38.04
N VAL A 782 -43.83 -59.24 39.06
CA VAL A 782 -44.73 -59.25 40.22
C VAL A 782 -44.48 -58.01 41.07
N THR A 783 -45.48 -57.17 41.25
CA THR A 783 -45.42 -55.97 42.09
C THR A 783 -46.13 -56.14 43.43
N THR A 784 -47.05 -57.10 43.51
CA THR A 784 -47.66 -57.55 44.77
C THR A 784 -47.78 -59.06 44.70
N ALA A 785 -47.09 -59.76 45.61
CA ALA A 785 -47.13 -61.21 45.68
C ALA A 785 -48.49 -61.71 46.20
N VAL A 786 -48.76 -62.99 45.95
CA VAL A 786 -49.87 -63.74 46.55
C VAL A 786 -49.77 -63.74 48.09
N ALA A 787 -50.90 -63.74 48.79
CA ALA A 787 -50.99 -63.58 50.24
C ALA A 787 -51.15 -64.90 51.00
N ASN A 788 -51.83 -65.90 50.42
CA ASN A 788 -52.23 -67.14 51.06
C ASN A 788 -51.64 -68.41 50.39
N GLY A 789 -50.77 -68.24 49.39
CA GLY A 789 -50.12 -69.31 48.64
C GLY A 789 -48.71 -68.97 48.16
N VAL A 790 -48.19 -69.78 47.25
CA VAL A 790 -46.88 -69.63 46.60
C VAL A 790 -47.09 -69.62 45.09
N LEU A 791 -46.66 -68.54 44.44
CA LEU A 791 -46.56 -68.41 42.99
C LEU A 791 -45.11 -68.74 42.59
N PHE A 792 -44.88 -69.60 41.60
CA PHE A 792 -43.53 -70.03 41.25
C PHE A 792 -43.38 -70.41 39.76
N ILE A 793 -42.14 -70.42 39.28
CA ILE A 793 -41.74 -71.05 38.01
C ILE A 793 -41.26 -72.46 38.34
N ASP A 794 -41.98 -73.46 37.83
CA ASP A 794 -41.60 -74.87 37.84
C ASP A 794 -40.49 -75.11 36.81
N THR A 795 -39.26 -75.17 37.31
CA THR A 795 -38.05 -75.32 36.50
C THR A 795 -37.75 -76.78 36.18
N ASN A 796 -38.42 -77.71 36.85
CA ASN A 796 -38.12 -79.14 36.82
C ASN A 796 -39.37 -79.99 36.60
N PRO A 797 -40.13 -79.71 35.52
CA PRO A 797 -41.56 -80.01 35.30
C PRO A 797 -42.21 -81.00 36.29
N SER A 798 -42.19 -80.66 37.57
CA SER A 798 -42.61 -81.54 38.67
C SER A 798 -44.05 -81.27 39.07
N ASN A 799 -44.59 -80.16 38.60
CA ASN A 799 -45.86 -79.55 38.96
C ASN A 799 -45.97 -79.26 40.47
N THR A 800 -44.87 -79.23 41.22
CA THR A 800 -44.85 -79.04 42.68
C THR A 800 -43.73 -78.09 43.07
N PHE A 801 -43.98 -77.18 44.01
CA PHE A 801 -42.93 -76.27 44.48
C PHE A 801 -41.85 -77.03 45.25
N ASN A 802 -40.63 -77.07 44.72
CA ASN A 802 -39.53 -77.83 45.32
C ASN A 802 -38.16 -77.14 45.19
N THR A 803 -37.10 -77.80 45.68
CA THR A 803 -35.73 -77.26 45.64
C THR A 803 -35.23 -77.16 44.19
N GLY A 804 -35.09 -75.94 43.69
CA GLY A 804 -34.66 -75.63 42.32
C GLY A 804 -35.60 -74.66 41.62
N ASP A 805 -36.86 -74.60 42.05
CA ASP A 805 -37.86 -73.69 41.51
C ASP A 805 -37.64 -72.26 41.96
N THR A 806 -38.15 -71.33 41.15
CA THR A 806 -38.06 -69.89 41.43
C THR A 806 -39.40 -69.40 41.95
N GLU A 807 -39.45 -69.03 43.22
CA GLU A 807 -40.62 -68.37 43.80
C GLU A 807 -40.76 -66.94 43.23
N LEU A 808 -41.98 -66.61 42.79
CA LEU A 808 -42.34 -65.33 42.18
C LEU A 808 -42.85 -64.34 43.24
N VAL A 809 -41.92 -63.86 44.06
CA VAL A 809 -42.14 -62.79 45.06
C VAL A 809 -42.16 -61.39 44.42
N VAL A 810 -42.39 -60.34 45.21
CA VAL A 810 -42.32 -58.95 44.72
C VAL A 810 -40.95 -58.66 44.10
N GLY A 811 -40.96 -58.17 42.86
CA GLY A 811 -39.78 -57.89 42.03
C GLY A 811 -39.30 -59.09 41.21
N ALA A 812 -39.82 -60.29 41.44
CA ALA A 812 -39.52 -61.45 40.60
C ALA A 812 -40.23 -61.33 39.26
N THR A 813 -39.62 -61.93 38.24
CA THR A 813 -40.12 -61.87 36.86
C THR A 813 -40.34 -63.25 36.27
N PHE A 814 -41.28 -63.32 35.34
CA PHE A 814 -41.47 -64.45 34.44
C PHE A 814 -41.75 -63.91 33.04
N SER A 815 -41.41 -64.68 32.03
CA SER A 815 -41.55 -64.30 30.63
C SER A 815 -42.82 -64.88 30.02
N LYS A 816 -43.20 -64.35 28.86
CA LYS A 816 -44.22 -65.00 28.03
C LYS A 816 -43.88 -66.46 27.67
N ASP A 817 -42.59 -66.79 27.54
CA ASP A 817 -42.15 -68.16 27.31
C ASP A 817 -42.40 -69.08 28.52
N ASP A 818 -42.34 -68.56 29.74
CA ASP A 818 -42.71 -69.33 30.94
C ASP A 818 -44.20 -69.71 30.93
N LEU A 819 -45.06 -68.81 30.45
CA LEU A 819 -46.51 -69.05 30.29
C LEU A 819 -46.80 -70.02 29.13
N ASP A 820 -46.11 -69.86 28.00
CA ASP A 820 -46.33 -70.69 26.80
C ASP A 820 -45.77 -72.12 26.95
N ASN A 821 -44.84 -72.34 27.87
CA ASN A 821 -44.27 -73.66 28.19
C ASN A 821 -44.79 -74.24 29.52
N ASP A 822 -45.93 -73.75 30.01
CA ASP A 822 -46.65 -74.27 31.19
C ASP A 822 -45.82 -74.30 32.50
N ARG A 823 -44.90 -73.34 32.66
CA ARG A 823 -43.95 -73.30 33.78
C ARG A 823 -44.45 -72.49 34.97
N VAL A 824 -45.39 -71.56 34.80
CA VAL A 824 -45.89 -70.73 35.90
C VAL A 824 -47.00 -71.47 36.66
N ARG A 825 -46.83 -71.62 37.97
CA ARG A 825 -47.69 -72.42 38.84
C ARG A 825 -48.06 -71.66 40.11
N TYR A 826 -49.20 -72.01 40.70
CA TYR A 826 -49.65 -71.52 41.99
C TYR A 826 -50.11 -72.68 42.89
N THR A 827 -49.79 -72.61 44.17
CA THR A 827 -50.24 -73.58 45.18
C THR A 827 -50.62 -72.87 46.47
N ASN A 828 -51.58 -73.40 47.22
CA ASN A 828 -51.98 -72.85 48.51
C ASN A 828 -52.42 -73.95 49.48
N SER A 829 -52.41 -73.63 50.77
CA SER A 829 -52.78 -74.54 51.87
C SER A 829 -53.80 -73.96 52.85
N SER A 830 -54.32 -72.76 52.54
CA SER A 830 -55.35 -72.07 53.31
C SER A 830 -55.99 -70.96 52.48
N GLY A 831 -57.23 -70.58 52.82
CA GLY A 831 -57.95 -69.42 52.26
C GLY A 831 -58.82 -69.74 51.05
N SER A 832 -59.81 -68.86 50.78
CA SER A 832 -60.80 -69.02 49.70
C SER A 832 -60.48 -68.20 48.44
N SER A 833 -59.48 -67.31 48.50
CA SER A 833 -59.06 -66.46 47.38
C SER A 833 -57.64 -65.96 47.57
N ASP A 834 -56.96 -65.72 46.46
CA ASP A 834 -55.66 -65.05 46.40
C ASP A 834 -55.55 -64.20 45.13
N SER A 835 -54.52 -63.38 45.02
CA SER A 835 -54.24 -62.60 43.82
C SER A 835 -52.81 -62.08 43.85
N PHE A 836 -52.26 -61.81 42.68
CA PHE A 836 -51.03 -61.02 42.56
C PHE A 836 -51.23 -59.86 41.60
N ILE A 837 -50.49 -58.77 41.84
CA ILE A 837 -50.43 -57.61 40.94
C ILE A 837 -49.11 -57.67 40.18
N PHE A 838 -49.13 -57.36 38.89
CA PHE A 838 -47.97 -57.41 38.03
C PHE A 838 -47.92 -56.23 37.05
N THR A 839 -46.74 -55.99 36.49
CA THR A 839 -46.55 -55.16 35.31
C THR A 839 -46.13 -56.04 34.13
N VAL A 840 -46.34 -55.56 32.91
CA VAL A 840 -45.81 -56.16 31.68
C VAL A 840 -44.94 -55.14 30.98
N SER A 841 -43.70 -55.49 30.68
CA SER A 841 -42.75 -54.64 29.97
C SER A 841 -42.18 -55.35 28.75
N ASP A 842 -41.84 -54.58 27.72
CA ASP A 842 -41.06 -55.04 26.57
C ASP A 842 -39.57 -54.62 26.67
N ILE A 843 -38.77 -54.97 25.67
CA ILE A 843 -37.32 -54.69 25.62
C ILE A 843 -36.97 -53.27 25.14
N ASN A 844 -37.87 -52.62 24.41
CA ASN A 844 -37.71 -51.29 23.84
C ASN A 844 -38.15 -50.17 24.81
N GLY A 845 -38.87 -50.54 25.86
CA GLY A 845 -39.24 -49.70 26.99
C GLY A 845 -40.68 -49.21 26.92
N GLY A 846 -41.46 -49.52 27.95
CA GLY A 846 -42.90 -49.26 28.01
C GLY A 846 -43.49 -50.26 28.99
N GLU A 847 -44.41 -49.82 29.85
CA GLU A 847 -44.97 -50.70 30.88
C GLU A 847 -46.49 -50.61 30.94
N LEU A 848 -47.14 -51.77 30.91
CA LEU A 848 -48.51 -51.93 31.34
C LEU A 848 -48.51 -52.21 32.84
N THR A 849 -48.95 -51.24 33.65
CA THR A 849 -48.83 -51.30 35.10
C THR A 849 -50.16 -51.58 35.81
N GLY A 850 -50.09 -52.16 37.01
CA GLY A 850 -51.26 -52.32 37.89
C GLY A 850 -52.22 -53.45 37.51
N GLN A 851 -51.77 -54.43 36.73
CA GLN A 851 -52.60 -55.54 36.31
C GLN A 851 -52.77 -56.54 37.46
N THR A 852 -54.00 -56.99 37.72
CA THR A 852 -54.30 -57.96 38.80
C THR A 852 -54.69 -59.31 38.21
N PHE A 853 -54.04 -60.39 38.64
CA PHE A 853 -54.45 -61.77 38.34
C PHE A 853 -55.17 -62.37 39.55
N SER A 854 -56.43 -62.76 39.39
CA SER A 854 -57.27 -63.28 40.48
C SER A 854 -57.22 -64.80 40.56
N ILE A 855 -57.16 -65.33 41.77
CA ILE A 855 -57.11 -66.77 42.05
C ILE A 855 -58.26 -67.12 43.02
N THR A 856 -59.15 -68.01 42.60
CA THR A 856 -60.19 -68.60 43.45
C THR A 856 -59.70 -69.94 43.96
N VAL A 857 -59.76 -70.14 45.27
CA VAL A 857 -59.42 -71.42 45.90
C VAL A 857 -60.70 -72.08 46.38
N ASN A 858 -61.00 -73.27 45.87
CA ASN A 858 -62.09 -74.10 46.37
C ASN A 858 -61.61 -74.92 47.56
N ASP A 859 -62.28 -74.78 48.69
CA ASP A 859 -62.09 -75.69 49.81
C ASP A 859 -62.54 -77.10 49.41
N VAL A 860 -61.70 -78.09 49.75
CA VAL A 860 -61.96 -79.52 49.50
C VAL A 860 -61.82 -80.35 50.77
N THR A 861 -61.54 -79.72 51.90
CA THR A 861 -61.51 -80.41 53.18
C THR A 861 -62.94 -80.61 53.70
N ALA A 862 -63.24 -81.83 54.13
CA ALA A 862 -64.54 -82.12 54.70
C ALA A 862 -64.58 -81.64 56.15
N PRO A 863 -65.70 -81.05 56.60
CA PRO A 863 -65.85 -80.68 57.99
C PRO A 863 -65.82 -81.92 58.89
N THR A 864 -65.25 -81.77 60.07
CA THR A 864 -65.11 -82.79 61.11
C THR A 864 -65.85 -82.38 62.38
N ILE A 865 -66.47 -83.35 63.04
CA ILE A 865 -67.06 -83.15 64.38
C ILE A 865 -65.93 -83.14 65.40
N THR A 866 -65.76 -82.02 66.10
CA THR A 866 -64.73 -81.84 67.13
C THR A 866 -65.18 -82.35 68.50
N SER A 867 -66.47 -82.19 68.84
CA SER A 867 -67.05 -82.72 70.07
C SER A 867 -68.58 -82.78 70.02
N LEU A 868 -69.17 -83.53 70.96
CA LEU A 868 -70.61 -83.58 71.19
C LEU A 868 -70.92 -83.14 72.62
N GLY A 869 -71.97 -82.33 72.81
CA GLY A 869 -72.48 -81.89 74.10
C GLY A 869 -73.90 -82.39 74.35
N LEU A 870 -74.12 -83.26 75.35
CA LEU A 870 -75.46 -83.69 75.73
C LEU A 870 -76.05 -82.75 76.80
N ASN A 871 -77.27 -82.28 76.58
CA ASN A 871 -77.98 -81.48 77.58
C ASN A 871 -78.40 -82.33 78.80
N ASN A 872 -78.25 -81.79 80.01
CA ASN A 872 -78.61 -82.48 81.27
C ASN A 872 -80.08 -82.90 81.40
N SER A 873 -80.99 -82.27 80.63
CA SER A 873 -82.41 -82.67 80.57
C SER A 873 -82.68 -83.69 79.47
N ASN A 874 -81.65 -84.18 78.78
CA ASN A 874 -81.71 -85.07 77.62
C ASN A 874 -82.60 -84.53 76.47
N ALA A 875 -82.78 -83.21 76.40
CA ALA A 875 -83.67 -82.57 75.42
C ALA A 875 -83.00 -82.34 74.05
N PHE A 876 -81.67 -82.20 74.04
CA PHE A 876 -80.91 -81.94 72.83
C PHE A 876 -79.45 -82.37 72.96
N ILE A 877 -78.81 -82.55 71.82
CA ILE A 877 -77.35 -82.70 71.67
C ILE A 877 -76.83 -81.53 70.85
N GLU A 878 -75.67 -81.01 71.19
CA GLU A 878 -74.92 -80.04 70.38
C GLU A 878 -73.76 -80.74 69.69
N ILE A 879 -73.70 -80.62 68.37
CA ILE A 879 -72.58 -81.07 67.55
C ILE A 879 -71.68 -79.86 67.30
N PHE A 880 -70.41 -79.94 67.69
CA PHE A 880 -69.41 -78.92 67.41
C PHE A 880 -68.55 -79.38 66.25
N THR A 881 -68.35 -78.56 65.23
CA THR A 881 -67.51 -78.85 64.06
C THR A 881 -66.28 -77.94 64.00
N ASN A 882 -65.24 -78.32 63.26
CA ASN A 882 -64.02 -77.51 63.11
C ASN A 882 -64.26 -76.25 62.25
N GLU A 883 -65.33 -76.25 61.46
CA GLU A 883 -65.70 -75.19 60.52
C GLU A 883 -67.22 -75.16 60.32
N GLY A 884 -67.71 -74.18 59.57
CA GLY A 884 -69.13 -74.06 59.24
C GLY A 884 -69.59 -75.20 58.34
N VAL A 885 -70.69 -75.86 58.68
CA VAL A 885 -71.24 -76.96 57.89
C VAL A 885 -72.41 -76.53 57.02
N TYR A 886 -72.54 -77.17 55.87
CA TYR A 886 -73.56 -76.90 54.86
C TYR A 886 -74.20 -78.21 54.40
N ASN A 887 -75.44 -78.15 53.90
CA ASN A 887 -76.12 -79.33 53.36
C ASN A 887 -75.77 -79.62 51.89
N THR A 888 -75.00 -78.74 51.23
CA THR A 888 -74.49 -78.97 49.86
C THR A 888 -72.98 -78.87 49.80
N ASN A 889 -72.38 -79.63 48.87
CA ASN A 889 -70.94 -79.57 48.56
C ASN A 889 -70.49 -78.20 48.01
N GLY A 890 -71.40 -77.29 47.68
CA GLY A 890 -71.10 -75.94 47.19
C GLY A 890 -71.01 -74.87 48.30
N GLY A 891 -71.01 -75.28 49.57
CA GLY A 891 -70.93 -74.34 50.70
C GLY A 891 -72.18 -73.48 50.84
N SER A 892 -73.36 -74.06 50.60
CA SER A 892 -74.64 -73.35 50.71
C SER A 892 -75.71 -74.20 51.39
N GLY A 893 -76.67 -73.55 52.08
CA GLY A 893 -77.80 -74.19 52.76
C GLY A 893 -77.46 -74.80 54.13
N GLY A 894 -78.39 -74.70 55.07
CA GLY A 894 -78.25 -75.26 56.42
C GLY A 894 -78.62 -76.75 56.47
N LEU A 895 -78.05 -77.49 57.43
CA LEU A 895 -78.36 -78.91 57.62
C LEU A 895 -79.86 -79.13 57.89
N GLU A 896 -80.40 -80.19 57.30
CA GLU A 896 -81.77 -80.64 57.48
C GLU A 896 -81.82 -81.88 58.38
N ILE A 897 -82.99 -82.20 58.95
CA ILE A 897 -83.15 -83.36 59.85
C ILE A 897 -82.69 -84.67 59.18
N SER A 898 -82.84 -84.80 57.86
CA SER A 898 -82.38 -85.97 57.10
C SER A 898 -80.86 -86.13 57.03
N ASP A 899 -80.10 -85.08 57.35
CA ASP A 899 -78.64 -85.09 57.31
C ASP A 899 -78.02 -85.68 58.60
N ILE A 900 -78.86 -85.96 59.61
CA ILE A 900 -78.43 -86.44 60.92
C ILE A 900 -79.24 -87.68 61.29
N ASP A 901 -78.53 -88.80 61.50
CA ASP A 901 -79.11 -89.99 62.10
C ASP A 901 -78.97 -89.94 63.62
N ILE A 902 -79.93 -90.52 64.34
CA ILE A 902 -79.86 -90.67 65.79
C ILE A 902 -80.28 -92.08 66.19
N SER A 903 -79.55 -92.66 67.14
CA SER A 903 -79.91 -93.93 67.76
C SER A 903 -79.62 -93.91 69.27
N ILE A 904 -80.33 -94.74 70.02
CA ILE A 904 -80.13 -94.90 71.45
C ILE A 904 -80.04 -96.39 71.77
N SER A 905 -79.17 -96.75 72.69
CA SER A 905 -78.98 -98.14 73.11
C SER A 905 -78.63 -98.21 74.60
N GLY A 906 -78.94 -99.35 75.22
CA GLY A 906 -78.88 -99.49 76.68
C GLY A 906 -80.06 -98.79 77.38
N GLY A 907 -80.23 -99.04 78.68
CA GLY A 907 -81.26 -98.39 79.50
C GLY A 907 -82.71 -98.65 79.10
N SER A 908 -83.60 -97.72 79.47
CA SER A 908 -85.05 -97.81 79.29
C SER A 908 -85.65 -96.88 78.24
N ALA A 909 -84.89 -95.89 77.76
CA ALA A 909 -85.33 -95.04 76.64
C ALA A 909 -85.03 -95.69 75.28
N THR A 910 -86.01 -95.70 74.37
CA THR A 910 -85.92 -96.27 73.02
C THR A 910 -86.39 -95.27 71.96
N ASP A 911 -86.19 -95.61 70.68
CA ASP A 911 -86.79 -94.92 69.52
C ASP A 911 -86.58 -93.38 69.52
N PRO A 912 -85.34 -92.91 69.43
CA PRO A 912 -85.07 -91.48 69.41
C PRO A 912 -85.57 -90.88 68.09
N VAL A 913 -86.21 -89.71 68.18
CA VAL A 913 -86.71 -88.96 67.02
C VAL A 913 -86.23 -87.52 67.10
N ILE A 914 -85.51 -87.07 66.07
CA ILE A 914 -85.11 -85.67 65.92
C ILE A 914 -86.36 -84.83 65.62
N THR A 915 -86.57 -83.78 66.39
CA THR A 915 -87.73 -82.88 66.29
C THR A 915 -87.40 -81.58 65.56
N SER A 916 -86.17 -81.08 65.69
CA SER A 916 -85.67 -79.90 64.97
C SER A 916 -84.15 -79.78 65.07
N LEU A 917 -83.56 -79.16 64.06
CA LEU A 917 -82.19 -78.67 64.10
C LEU A 917 -82.20 -77.15 64.28
N LYS A 918 -81.33 -76.64 65.14
CA LYS A 918 -81.21 -75.20 65.45
C LYS A 918 -79.75 -74.78 65.48
N ASP A 919 -79.48 -73.51 65.23
CA ASP A 919 -78.16 -72.92 65.50
C ASP A 919 -77.86 -73.10 66.99
N GLY A 920 -76.79 -73.82 67.31
CA GLY A 920 -76.40 -74.12 68.68
C GLY A 920 -75.82 -72.91 69.42
N SER A 921 -75.40 -71.86 68.70
CA SER A 921 -74.87 -70.64 69.30
C SER A 921 -75.94 -69.83 70.04
N ASP A 922 -77.17 -69.78 69.50
CA ASP A 922 -78.32 -69.11 70.12
C ASP A 922 -79.41 -70.08 70.61
N GLY A 923 -79.41 -71.31 70.10
CA GLY A 923 -80.31 -72.38 70.49
C GLY A 923 -81.74 -72.31 69.94
N THR A 924 -82.05 -71.35 69.07
CA THR A 924 -83.43 -71.01 68.65
C THR A 924 -83.61 -70.73 67.17
N SER A 925 -82.59 -70.24 66.48
CA SER A 925 -82.63 -69.92 65.05
C SER A 925 -82.57 -71.19 64.19
N ASP A 926 -83.25 -71.17 63.04
CA ASP A 926 -83.11 -72.22 62.02
C ASP A 926 -81.71 -72.16 61.39
N LEU A 927 -81.17 -73.32 60.98
CA LEU A 927 -79.88 -73.38 60.30
C LEU A 927 -79.97 -72.77 58.91
N THR A 928 -79.01 -71.91 58.57
CA THR A 928 -78.89 -71.23 57.26
C THR A 928 -77.69 -71.70 56.45
N GLY A 929 -76.75 -72.41 57.08
CA GLY A 929 -75.51 -72.91 56.49
C GLY A 929 -74.32 -72.07 56.95
N GLY A 930 -73.23 -72.73 57.33
CA GLY A 930 -72.01 -72.11 57.84
C GLY A 930 -71.94 -72.04 59.36
N GLU A 931 -72.94 -72.56 60.07
CA GLU A 931 -72.90 -72.72 61.52
C GLU A 931 -71.88 -73.82 61.91
N SER A 932 -71.11 -73.61 62.98
CA SER A 932 -70.15 -74.60 63.51
C SER A 932 -70.61 -75.29 64.80
N ILE A 933 -71.80 -74.94 65.28
CA ILE A 933 -72.45 -75.55 66.46
C ILE A 933 -73.89 -75.85 66.09
N ILE A 934 -74.27 -77.12 66.03
CA ILE A 934 -75.60 -77.56 65.58
C ILE A 934 -76.32 -78.20 66.76
N ARG A 935 -77.46 -77.62 67.16
CA ARG A 935 -78.32 -78.19 68.21
C ARG A 935 -79.36 -79.12 67.60
N VAL A 936 -79.25 -80.41 67.93
CA VAL A 936 -80.17 -81.49 67.58
C VAL A 936 -81.17 -81.68 68.70
N ASN A 937 -82.36 -81.11 68.59
CA ASN A 937 -83.44 -81.34 69.56
C ASN A 937 -84.11 -82.69 69.25
N PHE A 938 -84.20 -83.58 70.23
CA PHE A 938 -84.76 -84.92 70.03
C PHE A 938 -85.67 -85.34 71.18
N THR A 939 -86.48 -86.37 70.94
CA THR A 939 -87.33 -87.02 71.94
C THR A 939 -87.10 -88.53 71.93
N THR A 940 -87.41 -89.20 73.02
CA THR A 940 -87.32 -90.66 73.14
C THR A 940 -88.64 -91.24 73.63
N THR A 941 -88.87 -92.52 73.34
CA THR A 941 -89.93 -93.30 73.98
C THR A 941 -89.42 -93.83 75.32
N GLY A 942 -90.11 -93.55 76.42
CA GLY A 942 -89.65 -93.87 77.77
C GLY A 942 -88.75 -92.78 78.38
N VAL A 943 -88.31 -92.99 79.62
CA VAL A 943 -87.46 -92.06 80.37
C VAL A 943 -86.07 -92.67 80.47
N ALA A 944 -85.03 -91.89 80.20
CA ALA A 944 -83.65 -92.33 80.31
C ALA A 944 -83.29 -92.59 81.79
N ASP A 945 -82.73 -93.76 82.10
CA ASP A 945 -82.31 -94.15 83.45
C ASP A 945 -80.84 -93.82 83.77
N GLY A 946 -80.11 -93.28 82.78
CA GLY A 946 -78.70 -92.92 82.89
C GLY A 946 -77.75 -94.01 82.40
N SER A 947 -78.28 -95.15 81.95
CA SER A 947 -77.51 -96.24 81.33
C SER A 947 -77.52 -96.18 79.80
N GLU A 948 -78.25 -95.22 79.22
CA GLU A 948 -78.35 -95.04 77.77
C GLU A 948 -77.08 -94.46 77.15
N THR A 949 -76.76 -94.94 75.96
CA THR A 949 -75.79 -94.32 75.05
C THR A 949 -76.56 -93.81 73.83
N VAL A 950 -76.52 -92.51 73.59
CA VAL A 950 -77.02 -91.89 72.36
C VAL A 950 -75.86 -91.81 71.36
N THR A 951 -76.10 -92.28 70.14
CA THR A 951 -75.19 -92.16 69.01
C THR A 951 -75.83 -91.25 67.97
N ILE A 952 -75.07 -90.24 67.57
CA ILE A 952 -75.35 -89.33 66.44
C ILE A 952 -74.24 -89.52 65.42
#